data_AF-A0A530YMX7-F1
#
_entry.id   AF-A0A530YMX7-F1
#
_cell.length_a   1.000
_cell.length_b   1.000
_cell.length_c   1.000
_cell.angle_alpha   90.00
_cell.angle_beta   90.00
_cell.angle_gamma   90.00
#
_symmetry.space_group_name_H-M   'P 1'
#
loop_
_entity.id
_entity.type
_entity.pdbx_description
1 polymer ?
#
loop_
_entity_poly.entity_id
_entity_poly.type
_entity_poly.pdbx_seq_one_letter_code
_entity_poly.pdbx_strand_id
1 'polypeptide(L)'
;MTSGKRLCLNMIVKNEMANLQRCLGAVAEHIDCWVIGDTGSTDGTQGFIKSFFAARNLPGELHEFPFHNFEQARNAALDHAYASPLAYDYLLFDDADMELVVEDTNFRKGLDGPGCRLLQRSDSGLAYWNTRLARRDAGARYHGVTHEYLDVPGGVQELRGAWYKDHASGSNRVDKFERDARLLLEALEKDPENQRYWFYLAQSYRDAGRTAEAAVAYAKRAAMGGWDEEAWNARLQEARCLRKLRDEAGFISQALVACNQRPQRAEPLYDLAQFYREKGMNHASVLFSEAGLAIKRPEQDILFIEDYVYTTGMIEEFAIAANYSRDPVRKDRGFAACNWLALNRTIGDGPKELAWSNLFFYAQPAKTMMPSFGARPVGFTAPDGYRSSNPSVARLGDQIVFLQRTVNYTLAEDNLQYHTPGGAPVHTRNFLLRLSDELAIQSASEILPPVDMPEPANDRVLGFEDMRLFTWQDALWGVSCVRELTQEGWCEQVIARIDESGTCRLTDWRVLHPAGPRVHEKNWMPQVKPGTGGAETLQFIYFCDPTRIVDERGATLGETSPAIAAPRFRGGSQLITFAGGWLALIHEVQWRTAEKRRYYLHRFVWFDDAETLRKVSRPFFFDKKGVEFAAGLAWHPDESRLLISYSVTDSESWLATVDEAEVRSLLEDVGSLPSGAADTTSSLTPAFGSGAPPTKTMIKADRADDGAMGDARQALPGGKEVGAGGMKSTDEIFHELAPFLRDVDSPLERREGSRQFDARISPFLGSDDTALAQINCFYQVMSDKAEHRTLIAATTSMRAAGHPVRVWSYAPEKLGFLVPHGVEVRNADDVMPRALFERIVAGSEIRYFSDIFRYALLYEHGGLWMDSDVVMLRPFPFRGDHFFNLQWHGSHKGHFICGNVIYAKPYSRHLRVLYELSIERFHAAHGKEFGDIGPKLLSDYIASDAGAELREWLFSPMFFNTIDWNEIDRFEKPIAELVDYLNDERVYGIHLWTARNEARPGGEGAPLISFLINPLDSFPTFTSLADRFNTDKNRHTGNRHCYARIYDRLLSPRRLSMKRLMEIGLCRGLAEGNQTETPSVSLWQSYFPFCQVIGVDLTDFSQLNTERFKSFIGDQSKLGDLRAVAAKLEAGSLDVIIDDGSHASFDEQLTLSAFFPLLAEGGWYFLEDLDWQPPGEDLGKVTLTKTLLREIKDHGTARSVDPLGVSALAGQFAEILFFDSHYELNRAKLLGGLVAIRKGAGTVDTR
;
A
#
# COMPACT_ATOMS: atom_id res chain seq x y z
N MET A 1 -10.69 -16.99 73.64
CA MET A 1 -12.11 -16.74 73.35
C MET A 1 -12.19 -15.57 72.38
N THR A 2 -12.12 -15.86 71.09
CA THR A 2 -12.20 -14.85 70.02
C THR A 2 -13.66 -14.58 69.71
N SER A 3 -14.07 -13.34 69.90
CA SER A 3 -15.38 -12.75 69.57
C SER A 3 -15.61 -12.74 68.05
N GLY A 4 -15.79 -13.92 67.43
CA GLY A 4 -16.15 -14.07 66.03
C GLY A 4 -17.58 -14.61 65.86
N LYS A 5 -18.24 -14.28 64.76
CA LYS A 5 -19.53 -14.86 64.37
C LYS A 5 -19.37 -16.39 64.18
N ARG A 6 -20.38 -17.16 64.60
CA ARG A 6 -20.40 -18.62 64.51
C ARG A 6 -20.93 -19.10 63.18
N LEU A 7 -20.28 -20.08 62.57
CA LEU A 7 -20.61 -20.62 61.25
C LEU A 7 -21.20 -22.04 61.35
N CYS A 8 -22.29 -22.29 60.63
CA CYS A 8 -22.84 -23.63 60.43
C CYS A 8 -22.61 -24.09 59.00
N LEU A 9 -21.95 -25.23 58.81
CA LEU A 9 -21.88 -25.87 57.49
C LEU A 9 -23.28 -26.31 57.06
N ASN A 10 -23.70 -25.94 55.86
CA ASN A 10 -24.91 -26.43 55.23
C ASN A 10 -24.63 -26.87 53.80
N MET A 11 -24.92 -28.13 53.50
CA MET A 11 -24.70 -28.71 52.18
C MET A 11 -25.65 -29.90 51.96
N ILE A 12 -25.80 -30.28 50.70
CA ILE A 12 -26.44 -31.54 50.32
C ILE A 12 -25.38 -32.52 49.81
N VAL A 13 -25.58 -33.82 50.06
CA VAL A 13 -24.65 -34.88 49.66
C VAL A 13 -25.38 -36.06 49.02
N LYS A 14 -24.71 -36.73 48.08
CA LYS A 14 -25.12 -38.02 47.52
C LYS A 14 -23.93 -38.76 46.95
N ASN A 15 -23.55 -39.89 47.54
CA ASN A 15 -22.46 -40.75 47.06
C ASN A 15 -21.11 -40.02 46.86
N GLU A 16 -20.69 -39.24 47.86
CA GLU A 16 -19.51 -38.37 47.75
C GLU A 16 -18.30 -38.87 48.57
N MET A 17 -18.24 -40.17 48.87
CA MET A 17 -17.15 -40.74 49.69
C MET A 17 -15.74 -40.41 49.18
N ALA A 18 -15.57 -40.28 47.85
CA ALA A 18 -14.29 -39.95 47.24
C ALA A 18 -13.82 -38.51 47.51
N ASN A 19 -14.73 -37.58 47.82
CA ASN A 19 -14.43 -36.15 47.94
C ASN A 19 -14.56 -35.63 49.38
N LEU A 20 -15.41 -36.25 50.22
CA LEU A 20 -15.78 -35.73 51.54
C LEU A 20 -14.61 -35.56 52.51
N GLN A 21 -13.59 -36.43 52.48
CA GLN A 21 -12.41 -36.27 53.35
C GLN A 21 -11.69 -34.94 53.12
N ARG A 22 -11.60 -34.49 51.86
CA ARG A 22 -10.96 -33.22 51.48
C ARG A 22 -11.86 -32.04 51.82
N CYS A 23 -13.11 -32.08 51.35
CA CYS A 23 -14.10 -31.02 51.58
C CYS A 23 -14.32 -30.76 53.07
N LEU A 24 -14.70 -31.79 53.84
CA LEU A 24 -14.96 -31.64 55.28
C LEU A 24 -13.69 -31.31 56.06
N GLY A 25 -12.53 -31.79 55.60
CA GLY A 25 -11.22 -31.43 56.16
C GLY A 25 -10.95 -29.94 56.11
N ALA A 26 -11.25 -29.29 54.98
CA ALA A 26 -11.00 -27.88 54.75
C ALA A 26 -11.94 -26.94 55.53
N VAL A 27 -13.17 -27.37 55.84
CA VAL A 27 -14.13 -26.55 56.58
C VAL A 27 -14.15 -26.82 58.08
N ALA A 28 -13.68 -27.98 58.55
CA ALA A 28 -13.84 -28.40 59.94
C ALA A 28 -13.27 -27.42 60.98
N GLU A 29 -12.15 -26.76 60.69
CA GLU A 29 -11.53 -25.78 61.59
C GLU A 29 -12.23 -24.41 61.57
N HIS A 30 -13.18 -24.23 60.65
CA HIS A 30 -13.83 -22.95 60.37
C HIS A 30 -15.32 -22.94 60.68
N ILE A 31 -15.88 -24.03 61.19
CA ILE A 31 -17.30 -24.14 61.55
C ILE A 31 -17.46 -24.45 63.04
N ASP A 32 -18.61 -24.05 63.58
CA ASP A 32 -19.01 -24.26 64.98
C ASP A 32 -20.03 -25.39 65.10
N CYS A 33 -20.79 -25.65 64.03
CA CYS A 33 -21.70 -26.78 63.90
C CYS A 33 -21.96 -27.12 62.43
N TRP A 34 -22.72 -28.18 62.16
CA TRP A 34 -23.07 -28.59 60.81
C TRP A 34 -24.52 -29.12 60.72
N VAL A 35 -25.19 -28.84 59.61
CA VAL A 35 -26.51 -29.39 59.27
C VAL A 35 -26.46 -29.80 57.80
N ILE A 36 -26.42 -31.11 57.55
CA ILE A 36 -26.22 -31.67 56.21
C ILE A 36 -27.43 -32.50 55.81
N GLY A 37 -27.86 -32.34 54.55
CA GLY A 37 -28.91 -33.16 53.94
C GLY A 37 -28.33 -34.26 53.06
N ASP A 38 -28.57 -35.52 53.38
CA ASP A 38 -28.29 -36.65 52.52
C ASP A 38 -29.49 -36.94 51.61
N THR A 39 -29.22 -37.04 50.31
CA THR A 39 -30.28 -37.19 49.30
C THR A 39 -30.42 -38.61 48.75
N GLY A 40 -30.02 -39.60 49.54
CA GLY A 40 -30.09 -41.03 49.25
C GLY A 40 -28.74 -41.63 48.84
N SER A 41 -27.71 -41.43 49.67
CA SER A 41 -26.41 -42.08 49.49
C SER A 41 -26.47 -43.58 49.79
N THR A 42 -25.69 -44.36 49.06
CA THR A 42 -25.58 -45.82 49.18
C THR A 42 -24.13 -46.31 49.30
N ASP A 43 -23.16 -45.42 49.26
CA ASP A 43 -21.72 -45.72 49.24
C ASP A 43 -21.02 -45.63 50.61
N GLY A 44 -21.77 -45.34 51.68
CA GLY A 44 -21.25 -45.13 53.03
C GLY A 44 -21.06 -43.67 53.45
N THR A 45 -21.37 -42.71 52.56
CA THR A 45 -21.29 -41.25 52.82
C THR A 45 -21.83 -40.83 54.18
N GLN A 46 -23.03 -41.28 54.54
CA GLN A 46 -23.70 -40.90 55.79
C GLN A 46 -22.92 -41.33 57.04
N GLY A 47 -22.37 -42.56 57.01
CA GLY A 47 -21.56 -43.09 58.11
C GLY A 47 -20.25 -42.34 58.26
N PHE A 48 -19.61 -42.00 57.14
CA PHE A 48 -18.40 -41.20 57.11
C PHE A 48 -18.62 -39.80 57.71
N ILE A 49 -19.65 -39.07 57.29
CA ILE A 49 -19.95 -37.73 57.83
C ILE A 49 -20.13 -37.76 59.35
N LYS A 50 -20.95 -38.70 59.86
CA LYS A 50 -21.19 -38.85 61.30
C LYS A 50 -19.90 -39.12 62.07
N SER A 51 -19.09 -40.06 61.60
CA SER A 51 -17.81 -40.43 62.24
C SER A 51 -16.76 -39.32 62.16
N PHE A 52 -16.67 -38.62 61.03
CA PHE A 52 -15.71 -37.54 60.79
C PHE A 52 -15.89 -36.37 61.76
N PHE A 53 -17.14 -35.94 61.98
CA PHE A 53 -17.45 -34.84 62.90
C PHE A 53 -17.50 -35.28 64.36
N ALA A 54 -17.94 -36.52 64.64
CA ALA A 54 -17.88 -37.08 66.00
C ALA A 54 -16.43 -37.13 66.51
N ALA A 55 -15.47 -37.52 65.67
CA ALA A 55 -14.04 -37.53 66.01
C ALA A 55 -13.48 -36.13 66.34
N ARG A 56 -14.16 -35.06 65.95
CA ARG A 56 -13.76 -33.66 66.15
C ARG A 56 -14.60 -32.92 67.20
N ASN A 57 -15.52 -33.61 67.87
CA ASN A 57 -16.47 -33.03 68.82
C ASN A 57 -17.29 -31.85 68.26
N LEU A 58 -17.59 -31.87 66.94
CA LEU A 58 -18.40 -30.84 66.30
C LEU A 58 -19.88 -31.24 66.31
N PRO A 59 -20.76 -30.47 66.97
CA PRO A 59 -22.18 -30.80 67.03
C PRO A 59 -22.84 -30.60 65.66
N GLY A 60 -23.74 -31.49 65.29
CA GLY A 60 -24.47 -31.35 64.04
C GLY A 60 -25.52 -32.40 63.80
N GLU A 61 -26.23 -32.20 62.69
CA GLU A 61 -27.40 -32.98 62.29
C GLU A 61 -27.24 -33.48 60.85
N LEU A 62 -27.54 -34.77 60.66
CA LEU A 62 -27.67 -35.35 59.32
C LEU A 62 -29.14 -35.70 59.09
N HIS A 63 -29.73 -35.12 58.05
CA HIS A 63 -31.13 -35.35 57.66
C HIS A 63 -31.19 -36.10 56.33
N GLU A 64 -32.17 -36.97 56.17
CA GLU A 64 -32.34 -37.80 54.97
C GLU A 64 -33.66 -37.47 54.27
N PHE A 65 -33.60 -37.18 52.98
CA PHE A 65 -34.79 -36.90 52.17
C PHE A 65 -34.56 -37.27 50.69
N PRO A 66 -35.62 -37.60 49.93
CA PRO A 66 -35.45 -37.95 48.53
C PRO A 66 -34.97 -36.74 47.70
N PHE A 67 -34.11 -37.01 46.72
CA PHE A 67 -33.75 -36.02 45.69
C PHE A 67 -34.84 -35.94 44.63
N HIS A 68 -35.49 -34.79 44.49
CA HIS A 68 -36.33 -34.50 43.32
C HIS A 68 -35.63 -33.54 42.35
N ASN A 69 -35.10 -32.43 42.86
CA ASN A 69 -34.30 -31.45 42.13
C ASN A 69 -33.40 -30.65 43.09
N PHE A 70 -32.49 -29.83 42.56
CA PHE A 70 -31.51 -29.12 43.39
C PHE A 70 -32.14 -28.03 44.29
N GLU A 71 -33.08 -27.25 43.77
CA GLU A 71 -33.83 -26.27 44.57
C GLU A 71 -34.52 -26.91 45.77
N GLN A 72 -35.25 -28.00 45.56
CA GLN A 72 -35.96 -28.73 46.62
C GLN A 72 -34.98 -29.30 47.64
N ALA A 73 -33.91 -29.95 47.19
CA ALA A 73 -32.95 -30.59 48.09
C ALA A 73 -32.22 -29.56 48.94
N ARG A 74 -31.74 -28.45 48.34
CA ARG A 74 -31.05 -27.39 49.09
C ARG A 74 -31.99 -26.63 50.02
N ASN A 75 -33.23 -26.35 49.61
CA ASN A 75 -34.20 -25.70 50.49
C ASN A 75 -34.62 -26.60 51.66
N ALA A 76 -34.73 -27.92 51.46
CA ALA A 76 -34.95 -28.86 52.56
C ALA A 76 -33.77 -28.84 53.56
N ALA A 77 -32.52 -28.85 53.08
CA ALA A 77 -31.34 -28.72 53.92
C ALA A 77 -31.31 -27.37 54.69
N LEU A 78 -31.73 -26.27 54.04
CA LEU A 78 -31.86 -24.96 54.65
C LEU A 78 -32.94 -24.93 55.74
N ASP A 79 -34.11 -25.53 55.49
CA ASP A 79 -35.21 -25.59 56.46
C ASP A 79 -34.80 -26.35 57.72
N HIS A 80 -34.08 -27.46 57.56
CA HIS A 80 -33.48 -28.17 58.68
C HIS A 80 -32.46 -27.32 59.43
N ALA A 81 -31.62 -26.57 58.72
CA ALA A 81 -30.69 -25.66 59.37
C ALA A 81 -31.44 -24.60 60.18
N TYR A 82 -32.44 -23.94 59.59
CA TYR A 82 -33.26 -22.92 60.27
C TYR A 82 -33.96 -23.46 61.52
N ALA A 83 -34.49 -24.68 61.46
CA ALA A 83 -35.15 -25.36 62.57
C ALA A 83 -34.19 -25.89 63.65
N SER A 84 -32.91 -26.05 63.34
CA SER A 84 -31.92 -26.65 64.24
C SER A 84 -31.77 -25.86 65.56
N PRO A 85 -31.77 -26.52 66.74
CA PRO A 85 -31.51 -25.84 68.01
C PRO A 85 -30.04 -25.44 68.22
N LEU A 86 -29.14 -25.78 67.28
CA LEU A 86 -27.72 -25.49 67.38
C LEU A 86 -27.44 -23.98 67.31
N ALA A 87 -26.36 -23.57 67.98
CA ALA A 87 -26.07 -22.17 68.24
C ALA A 87 -25.06 -21.62 67.22
N TYR A 88 -25.55 -20.93 66.19
CA TYR A 88 -24.74 -20.33 65.14
C TYR A 88 -25.40 -19.07 64.55
N ASP A 89 -24.63 -18.24 63.85
CA ASP A 89 -25.08 -16.92 63.36
C ASP A 89 -25.20 -16.88 61.82
N TYR A 90 -24.31 -17.57 61.10
CA TYR A 90 -24.28 -17.66 59.63
C TYR A 90 -24.24 -19.11 59.15
N LEU A 91 -24.84 -19.34 57.99
CA LEU A 91 -24.72 -20.56 57.21
C LEU A 91 -23.57 -20.42 56.22
N LEU A 92 -22.68 -21.40 56.17
CA LEU A 92 -21.63 -21.56 55.17
C LEU A 92 -22.06 -22.67 54.21
N PHE A 93 -22.25 -22.32 52.94
CA PHE A 93 -22.68 -23.24 51.89
C PHE A 93 -21.48 -23.83 51.17
N ASP A 94 -21.38 -25.15 51.20
CA ASP A 94 -20.31 -25.90 50.53
C ASP A 94 -20.87 -26.97 49.60
N ASP A 95 -20.05 -27.38 48.63
CA ASP A 95 -20.32 -28.51 47.75
C ASP A 95 -19.22 -29.57 47.97
N ALA A 96 -19.58 -30.85 47.87
CA ALA A 96 -18.67 -31.93 48.30
C ALA A 96 -17.36 -32.00 47.49
N ASP A 97 -17.31 -31.45 46.28
CA ASP A 97 -16.13 -31.38 45.42
C ASP A 97 -15.30 -30.10 45.61
N MET A 98 -15.66 -29.22 46.56
CA MET A 98 -14.97 -27.97 46.84
C MET A 98 -14.09 -28.05 48.10
N GLU A 99 -13.10 -27.18 48.14
CA GLU A 99 -12.16 -27.04 49.26
C GLU A 99 -12.09 -25.55 49.66
N LEU A 100 -12.46 -25.25 50.91
CA LEU A 100 -12.37 -23.89 51.43
C LEU A 100 -10.90 -23.54 51.74
N VAL A 101 -10.41 -22.47 51.11
CA VAL A 101 -9.09 -21.92 51.36
C VAL A 101 -9.24 -20.60 52.11
N VAL A 102 -8.70 -20.55 53.33
CA VAL A 102 -8.70 -19.34 54.17
C VAL A 102 -7.29 -18.74 54.18
N GLU A 103 -7.15 -17.57 53.55
CA GLU A 103 -5.90 -16.80 53.53
C GLU A 103 -5.79 -15.86 54.74
N ASP A 104 -6.93 -15.34 55.20
CA ASP A 104 -7.03 -14.51 56.41
C ASP A 104 -7.93 -15.18 57.45
N THR A 105 -7.32 -15.67 58.54
CA THR A 105 -8.04 -16.29 59.66
C THR A 105 -9.02 -15.34 60.38
N ASN A 106 -8.93 -14.02 60.15
CA ASN A 106 -9.87 -13.03 60.65
C ASN A 106 -11.06 -12.74 59.72
N PHE A 107 -11.21 -13.45 58.59
CA PHE A 107 -12.27 -13.17 57.61
C PHE A 107 -13.69 -13.08 58.21
N ARG A 108 -13.94 -13.80 59.32
CA ARG A 108 -15.21 -13.76 60.07
C ARG A 108 -15.57 -12.36 60.61
N LYS A 109 -14.61 -11.45 60.77
CA LYS A 109 -14.86 -10.06 61.19
C LYS A 109 -15.57 -9.24 60.11
N GLY A 110 -15.49 -9.63 58.84
CA GLY A 110 -16.18 -8.97 57.74
C GLY A 110 -17.62 -9.45 57.53
N LEU A 111 -18.15 -10.31 58.41
CA LEU A 111 -19.52 -10.82 58.35
C LEU A 111 -20.50 -9.84 59.02
N ASP A 112 -20.82 -8.77 58.30
CA ASP A 112 -21.68 -7.68 58.78
C ASP A 112 -23.04 -7.62 58.07
N GLY A 113 -23.12 -8.14 56.85
CA GLY A 113 -24.31 -8.12 55.99
C GLY A 113 -25.16 -9.40 56.03
N PRO A 114 -26.36 -9.38 55.40
CA PRO A 114 -27.27 -10.53 55.36
C PRO A 114 -26.75 -11.71 54.51
N GLY A 115 -25.88 -11.46 53.53
CA GLY A 115 -25.16 -12.52 52.83
C GLY A 115 -23.80 -12.06 52.28
N CYS A 116 -22.93 -13.03 52.01
CA CYS A 116 -21.60 -12.77 51.45
C CYS A 116 -21.30 -13.70 50.27
N ARG A 117 -20.61 -13.14 49.26
CA ARG A 117 -20.04 -13.88 48.14
C ARG A 117 -18.58 -14.22 48.44
N LEU A 118 -18.20 -15.45 48.13
CA LEU A 118 -16.80 -15.90 48.13
C LEU A 118 -16.36 -16.15 46.69
N LEU A 119 -15.08 -15.90 46.43
CA LEU A 119 -14.48 -16.20 45.14
C LEU A 119 -14.37 -17.73 45.00
N GLN A 120 -14.76 -18.28 43.87
CA GLN A 120 -14.54 -19.69 43.51
C GLN A 120 -13.51 -19.75 42.41
N ARG A 121 -12.57 -20.70 42.47
CA ARG A 121 -11.49 -20.90 41.50
C ARG A 121 -11.41 -22.36 41.12
N SER A 122 -11.48 -22.68 39.83
CA SER A 122 -11.26 -24.04 39.32
C SER A 122 -9.80 -24.24 38.88
N ASP A 123 -9.36 -25.50 38.79
CA ASP A 123 -8.07 -25.85 38.19
C ASP A 123 -7.99 -25.49 36.68
N SER A 124 -9.14 -25.25 36.03
CA SER A 124 -9.22 -24.75 34.64
C SER A 124 -9.00 -23.24 34.51
N GLY A 125 -8.75 -22.52 35.60
CA GLY A 125 -8.52 -21.08 35.62
C GLY A 125 -9.78 -20.22 35.67
N LEU A 126 -10.98 -20.81 35.77
CA LEU A 126 -12.23 -20.06 35.92
C LEU A 126 -12.33 -19.49 37.33
N ALA A 127 -12.62 -18.19 37.45
CA ALA A 127 -12.86 -17.53 38.74
C ALA A 127 -14.13 -16.68 38.73
N TYR A 128 -15.01 -16.86 39.71
CA TYR A 128 -16.24 -16.07 39.84
C TYR A 128 -16.72 -15.97 41.29
N TRP A 129 -17.48 -14.91 41.58
CA TRP A 129 -18.08 -14.70 42.88
C TRP A 129 -19.39 -15.46 43.01
N ASN A 130 -19.54 -16.25 44.07
CA ASN A 130 -20.76 -17.00 44.35
C ASN A 130 -21.21 -16.77 45.79
N THR A 131 -22.52 -16.65 46.01
CA THR A 131 -23.09 -16.47 47.35
C THR A 131 -22.90 -17.76 48.13
N ARG A 132 -22.00 -17.73 49.12
CA ARG A 132 -21.59 -18.91 49.89
C ARG A 132 -21.79 -18.76 51.39
N LEU A 133 -22.24 -17.58 51.83
CA LEU A 133 -22.59 -17.32 53.23
C LEU A 133 -23.90 -16.54 53.31
N ALA A 134 -24.77 -16.91 54.23
CA ALA A 134 -25.99 -16.15 54.55
C ALA A 134 -26.22 -16.12 56.06
N ARG A 135 -26.71 -15.00 56.58
CA ARG A 135 -27.10 -14.88 57.99
C ARG A 135 -28.32 -15.75 58.23
N ARG A 136 -28.36 -16.43 59.37
CA ARG A 136 -29.40 -17.44 59.68
C ARG A 136 -30.83 -16.88 59.56
N ASP A 137 -31.04 -15.62 59.93
CA ASP A 137 -32.33 -14.93 59.92
C ASP A 137 -32.59 -14.12 58.63
N ALA A 138 -31.70 -14.19 57.63
CA ALA A 138 -31.86 -13.44 56.38
C ALA A 138 -32.98 -13.98 55.49
N GLY A 139 -33.50 -15.18 55.75
CA GLY A 139 -34.57 -15.80 54.95
C GLY A 139 -34.12 -16.22 53.56
N ALA A 140 -32.85 -16.64 53.42
CA ALA A 140 -32.28 -17.02 52.13
C ALA A 140 -32.96 -18.27 51.53
N ARG A 141 -33.18 -18.28 50.22
CA ARG A 141 -33.82 -19.40 49.50
C ARG A 141 -33.16 -19.67 48.16
N TYR A 142 -33.00 -20.96 47.85
CA TYR A 142 -32.55 -21.38 46.53
C TYR A 142 -33.71 -21.33 45.54
N HIS A 143 -33.41 -20.92 44.31
CA HIS A 143 -34.34 -20.90 43.20
C HIS A 143 -33.70 -21.52 41.96
N GLY A 144 -34.41 -22.44 41.31
CA GLY A 144 -34.03 -23.14 40.08
C GLY A 144 -33.84 -24.64 40.28
N VAL A 145 -34.56 -25.46 39.50
CA VAL A 145 -34.49 -26.94 39.59
C VAL A 145 -33.08 -27.51 39.36
N THR A 146 -32.24 -26.78 38.62
CA THR A 146 -30.79 -26.95 38.45
C THR A 146 -30.22 -25.58 38.04
N HIS A 147 -28.90 -25.39 38.13
CA HIS A 147 -28.26 -24.06 38.03
C HIS A 147 -28.89 -23.04 39.00
N GLU A 148 -29.18 -23.52 40.21
CA GLU A 148 -29.83 -22.77 41.28
C GLU A 148 -28.98 -21.59 41.73
N TYR A 149 -29.65 -20.52 42.14
CA TYR A 149 -29.01 -19.40 42.81
C TYR A 149 -29.66 -19.19 44.18
N LEU A 150 -28.88 -18.69 45.12
CA LEU A 150 -29.37 -18.34 46.45
C LEU A 150 -29.81 -16.87 46.45
N ASP A 151 -31.12 -16.65 46.58
CA ASP A 151 -31.66 -15.34 46.89
C ASP A 151 -31.48 -15.05 48.38
N VAL A 152 -30.95 -13.87 48.70
CA VAL A 152 -30.72 -13.43 50.08
C VAL A 152 -31.39 -12.07 50.25
N PRO A 153 -32.55 -12.02 50.92
CA PRO A 153 -33.21 -10.76 51.26
C PRO A 153 -32.27 -9.80 52.00
N GLY A 154 -32.19 -8.56 51.52
CA GLY A 154 -31.28 -7.53 52.05
C GLY A 154 -29.92 -7.44 51.35
N GLY A 155 -29.64 -8.28 50.36
CA GLY A 155 -28.48 -8.18 49.47
C GLY A 155 -27.25 -8.97 49.93
N VAL A 156 -26.20 -8.92 49.13
CA VAL A 156 -24.94 -9.66 49.37
C VAL A 156 -23.74 -8.77 49.13
N GLN A 157 -22.67 -8.98 49.90
CA GLN A 157 -21.39 -8.27 49.75
C GLN A 157 -20.24 -9.24 49.42
N GLU A 158 -19.17 -8.77 48.79
CA GLU A 158 -17.97 -9.57 48.58
C GLU A 158 -17.18 -9.72 49.89
N LEU A 159 -16.77 -10.95 50.21
CA LEU A 159 -15.91 -11.23 51.35
C LEU A 159 -14.55 -11.73 50.86
N ARG A 160 -13.50 -11.00 51.20
CA ARG A 160 -12.10 -11.34 50.87
C ARG A 160 -11.45 -12.05 52.06
N GLY A 161 -10.37 -12.78 51.80
CA GLY A 161 -9.63 -13.54 52.81
C GLY A 161 -10.06 -15.02 52.92
N ALA A 162 -11.13 -15.43 52.25
CA ALA A 162 -11.49 -16.82 52.04
C ALA A 162 -12.04 -17.03 50.62
N TRP A 163 -11.76 -18.18 50.02
CA TRP A 163 -12.20 -18.55 48.68
C TRP A 163 -12.32 -20.07 48.54
N TYR A 164 -13.04 -20.55 47.53
CA TYR A 164 -13.23 -21.98 47.26
C TYR A 164 -12.37 -22.44 46.09
N LYS A 165 -11.62 -23.53 46.28
CA LYS A 165 -11.05 -24.30 45.19
C LYS A 165 -12.06 -25.36 44.74
N ASP A 166 -12.50 -25.28 43.48
CA ASP A 166 -13.40 -26.25 42.85
C ASP A 166 -12.57 -27.29 42.07
N HIS A 167 -12.58 -28.54 42.56
CA HIS A 167 -11.83 -29.66 41.97
C HIS A 167 -12.56 -30.34 40.82
N ALA A 168 -13.79 -29.93 40.54
CA ALA A 168 -14.58 -30.45 39.45
C ALA A 168 -14.84 -31.98 39.48
N SER A 169 -14.81 -32.61 40.66
CA SER A 169 -14.76 -34.07 40.84
C SER A 169 -16.02 -34.71 41.44
N GLY A 170 -17.14 -33.98 41.50
CA GLY A 170 -18.41 -34.50 42.04
C GLY A 170 -18.94 -35.75 41.32
N SER A 171 -19.54 -36.67 42.07
CA SER A 171 -20.10 -37.93 41.55
C SER A 171 -21.28 -37.73 40.59
N ASN A 172 -21.98 -36.60 40.73
CA ASN A 172 -23.13 -36.19 39.94
C ASN A 172 -22.79 -35.71 38.51
N ARG A 173 -21.54 -35.89 38.06
CA ARG A 173 -21.04 -35.36 36.78
C ARG A 173 -21.19 -36.33 35.60
N VAL A 174 -21.39 -37.63 35.84
CA VAL A 174 -21.39 -38.69 34.80
C VAL A 174 -22.53 -38.53 33.79
N ASP A 175 -23.72 -38.16 34.24
CA ASP A 175 -24.94 -37.98 33.43
C ASP A 175 -25.46 -36.54 33.47
N LYS A 176 -24.61 -35.59 33.91
CA LYS A 176 -25.00 -34.22 34.27
C LYS A 176 -25.88 -33.54 33.24
N PHE A 177 -25.45 -33.48 31.99
CA PHE A 177 -26.12 -32.69 30.96
C PHE A 177 -27.51 -33.27 30.60
N GLU A 178 -27.64 -34.59 30.54
CA GLU A 178 -28.92 -35.25 30.27
C GLU A 178 -29.88 -35.14 31.47
N ARG A 179 -29.36 -35.27 32.70
CA ARG A 179 -30.16 -35.04 33.91
C ARG A 179 -30.66 -33.60 33.99
N ASP A 180 -29.77 -32.63 33.79
CA ASP A 180 -30.12 -31.21 33.89
C ASP A 180 -31.15 -30.84 32.82
N ALA A 181 -30.99 -31.32 31.58
CA ALA A 181 -31.99 -31.14 30.52
C ALA A 181 -33.35 -31.74 30.89
N ARG A 182 -33.39 -32.95 31.48
CA ARG A 182 -34.64 -33.59 31.93
C ARG A 182 -35.33 -32.77 33.03
N LEU A 183 -34.60 -32.33 34.05
CA LEU A 183 -35.16 -31.52 35.14
C LEU A 183 -35.72 -30.19 34.62
N LEU A 184 -35.02 -29.55 33.68
CA LEU A 184 -35.45 -28.29 33.08
C LEU A 184 -36.69 -28.45 32.18
N LEU A 185 -36.77 -29.54 31.40
CA LEU A 185 -37.97 -29.87 30.62
C LEU A 185 -39.19 -30.09 31.52
N GLU A 186 -39.06 -30.93 32.56
CA GLU A 186 -40.14 -31.19 33.53
C GLU A 186 -40.59 -29.90 34.24
N ALA A 187 -39.68 -28.96 34.47
CA ALA A 187 -40.00 -27.65 35.04
C ALA A 187 -40.69 -26.72 34.03
N LEU A 188 -40.25 -26.71 32.78
CA LEU A 188 -40.83 -25.91 31.69
C LEU A 188 -42.23 -26.38 31.28
N GLU A 189 -42.58 -27.65 31.52
CA GLU A 189 -43.98 -28.11 31.39
C GLU A 189 -44.94 -27.38 32.32
N LYS A 190 -44.44 -26.95 33.49
CA LYS A 190 -45.23 -26.24 34.52
C LYS A 190 -45.11 -24.72 34.39
N ASP A 191 -43.93 -24.24 34.02
CA ASP A 191 -43.60 -22.81 33.87
C ASP A 191 -42.92 -22.54 32.52
N PRO A 192 -43.69 -22.56 31.41
CA PRO A 192 -43.13 -22.49 30.04
C PRO A 192 -42.50 -21.13 29.69
N GLU A 193 -42.81 -20.09 30.47
CA GLU A 193 -42.30 -18.73 30.29
C GLU A 193 -41.04 -18.45 31.14
N ASN A 194 -40.50 -19.46 31.82
CA ASN A 194 -39.29 -19.33 32.61
C ASN A 194 -38.05 -19.16 31.71
N GLN A 195 -37.58 -17.93 31.61
CA GLN A 195 -36.44 -17.54 30.78
C GLN A 195 -35.15 -18.25 31.20
N ARG A 196 -34.86 -18.30 32.50
CA ARG A 196 -33.65 -18.94 33.02
C ARG A 196 -33.61 -20.43 32.68
N TYR A 197 -34.76 -21.12 32.75
CA TYR A 197 -34.83 -22.53 32.39
C TYR A 197 -34.59 -22.76 30.90
N TRP A 198 -35.13 -21.93 30.01
CA TRP A 198 -34.82 -22.02 28.58
C TRP A 198 -33.34 -21.80 28.29
N PHE A 199 -32.70 -20.84 28.97
CA PHE A 199 -31.28 -20.56 28.79
C PHE A 199 -30.40 -21.75 29.19
N TYR A 200 -30.61 -22.31 30.39
CA TYR A 200 -29.83 -23.45 30.84
C TYR A 200 -30.18 -24.75 30.11
N LEU A 201 -31.42 -24.92 29.64
CA LEU A 201 -31.79 -26.07 28.82
C LEU A 201 -30.98 -26.05 27.51
N ALA A 202 -30.85 -24.89 26.89
CA ALA A 202 -30.04 -24.70 25.71
C ALA A 202 -28.55 -24.97 25.95
N GLN A 203 -28.01 -24.54 27.11
CA GLN A 203 -26.64 -24.89 27.51
C GLN A 203 -26.45 -26.39 27.73
N SER A 204 -27.37 -27.05 28.44
CA SER A 204 -27.32 -28.50 28.67
C SER A 204 -27.34 -29.26 27.35
N TYR A 205 -28.17 -28.87 26.39
CA TYR A 205 -28.17 -29.47 25.05
C TYR A 205 -26.86 -29.23 24.31
N ARG A 206 -26.31 -28.02 24.33
CA ARG A 206 -25.04 -27.69 23.68
C ARG A 206 -23.91 -28.57 24.24
N ASP A 207 -23.82 -28.67 25.56
CA ASP A 207 -22.75 -29.38 26.26
C ASP A 207 -22.91 -30.92 26.15
N ALA A 208 -24.15 -31.41 25.97
CA ALA A 208 -24.45 -32.79 25.58
C ALA A 208 -24.17 -33.10 24.08
N GLY A 209 -23.75 -32.11 23.29
CA GLY A 209 -23.51 -32.26 21.85
C GLY A 209 -24.77 -32.20 20.97
N ARG A 210 -25.96 -32.03 21.58
CA ARG A 210 -27.29 -31.93 20.95
C ARG A 210 -27.51 -30.55 20.32
N THR A 211 -26.72 -30.28 19.28
CA THR A 211 -26.55 -28.93 18.70
C THR A 211 -27.84 -28.38 18.08
N ALA A 212 -28.66 -29.25 17.47
CA ALA A 212 -29.93 -28.85 16.86
C ALA A 212 -30.96 -28.42 17.93
N GLU A 213 -31.12 -29.21 19.00
CA GLU A 213 -32.02 -28.85 20.09
C GLU A 213 -31.52 -27.61 20.85
N ALA A 214 -30.20 -27.44 21.00
CA ALA A 214 -29.61 -26.25 21.58
C ALA A 214 -29.96 -24.99 20.78
N ALA A 215 -29.85 -25.02 19.45
CA ALA A 215 -30.20 -23.88 18.59
C ALA A 215 -31.67 -23.46 18.79
N VAL A 216 -32.59 -24.42 18.82
CA VAL A 216 -34.03 -24.16 19.03
C VAL A 216 -34.30 -23.56 20.40
N ALA A 217 -33.70 -24.12 21.46
CA ALA A 217 -33.86 -23.63 22.82
C ALA A 217 -33.26 -22.22 23.01
N TYR A 218 -32.10 -21.95 22.40
CA TYR A 218 -31.49 -20.62 22.39
C TYR A 218 -32.33 -19.60 21.62
N ALA A 219 -32.85 -19.95 20.44
CA ALA A 219 -33.73 -19.09 19.67
C ALA A 219 -34.97 -18.70 20.47
N LYS A 220 -35.58 -19.68 21.17
CA LYS A 220 -36.70 -19.42 22.06
C LYS A 220 -36.30 -18.47 23.19
N ARG A 221 -35.18 -18.73 23.87
CA ARG A 221 -34.68 -17.83 24.93
C ARG A 221 -34.41 -16.41 24.44
N ALA A 222 -33.80 -16.27 23.26
CA ALA A 222 -33.44 -14.99 22.66
C ALA A 222 -34.66 -14.13 22.25
N ALA A 223 -35.80 -14.77 22.01
CA ALA A 223 -37.07 -14.11 21.71
C ALA A 223 -37.86 -13.68 22.96
N MET A 224 -37.47 -14.17 24.16
CA MET A 224 -38.09 -13.79 25.42
C MET A 224 -37.48 -12.49 25.97
N GLY A 225 -38.24 -11.75 26.78
CA GLY A 225 -37.75 -10.56 27.49
C GLY A 225 -36.83 -10.88 28.67
N GLY A 226 -36.78 -9.96 29.64
CA GLY A 226 -36.04 -10.12 30.91
C GLY A 226 -34.61 -9.60 30.85
N TRP A 227 -33.66 -10.36 31.41
CA TRP A 227 -32.26 -9.90 31.47
C TRP A 227 -31.63 -9.90 30.07
N ASP A 228 -31.33 -8.69 29.57
CA ASP A 228 -30.89 -8.45 28.21
C ASP A 228 -29.56 -9.15 27.84
N GLU A 229 -28.64 -9.31 28.80
CA GLU A 229 -27.36 -10.00 28.57
C GLU A 229 -27.57 -11.48 28.27
N GLU A 230 -28.48 -12.12 29.00
CA GLU A 230 -28.77 -13.54 28.82
C GLU A 230 -29.51 -13.79 27.50
N ALA A 231 -30.46 -12.90 27.14
CA ALA A 231 -31.14 -12.95 25.85
C ALA A 231 -30.17 -12.74 24.67
N TRP A 232 -29.24 -11.77 24.80
CA TRP A 232 -28.20 -11.54 23.80
C TRP A 232 -27.24 -12.73 23.69
N ASN A 233 -26.76 -13.27 24.81
CA ASN A 233 -25.87 -14.42 24.80
C ASN A 233 -26.56 -15.65 24.19
N ALA A 234 -27.85 -15.86 24.49
CA ALA A 234 -28.63 -16.90 23.82
C ALA A 234 -28.62 -16.74 22.29
N ARG A 235 -28.80 -15.52 21.79
CA ARG A 235 -28.75 -15.24 20.34
C ARG A 235 -27.37 -15.49 19.72
N LEU A 236 -26.29 -15.11 20.41
CA LEU A 236 -24.93 -15.42 19.95
C LEU A 236 -24.67 -16.93 19.92
N GLN A 237 -25.10 -17.66 20.95
CA GLN A 237 -24.95 -19.12 21.00
C GLN A 237 -25.82 -19.83 19.96
N GLU A 238 -27.03 -19.33 19.67
CA GLU A 238 -27.85 -19.78 18.53
C GLU A 238 -27.06 -19.66 17.22
N ALA A 239 -26.49 -18.49 16.93
CA ALA A 239 -25.69 -18.27 15.72
C ALA A 239 -24.55 -19.29 15.61
N ARG A 240 -23.81 -19.53 16.70
CA ARG A 240 -22.72 -20.51 16.75
C ARG A 240 -23.20 -21.95 16.55
N CYS A 241 -24.36 -22.31 17.11
CA CYS A 241 -24.99 -23.60 16.84
C CYS A 241 -25.35 -23.75 15.35
N LEU A 242 -25.93 -22.72 14.73
CA LEU A 242 -26.25 -22.71 13.29
C LEU A 242 -24.99 -22.86 12.44
N ARG A 243 -23.88 -22.18 12.78
CA ARG A 243 -22.58 -22.36 12.12
C ARG A 243 -22.10 -23.81 12.20
N LYS A 244 -22.18 -24.44 13.38
CA LYS A 244 -21.79 -25.85 13.59
C LYS A 244 -22.67 -26.82 12.82
N LEU A 245 -23.96 -26.50 12.64
CA LEU A 245 -24.91 -27.24 11.81
C LEU A 245 -24.74 -26.98 10.31
N ARG A 246 -23.83 -26.08 9.91
CA ARG A 246 -23.60 -25.61 8.53
C ARG A 246 -24.81 -24.87 7.93
N ASP A 247 -25.67 -24.30 8.76
CA ASP A 247 -26.67 -23.31 8.33
C ASP A 247 -26.03 -21.92 8.31
N GLU A 248 -25.45 -21.60 7.16
CA GLU A 248 -24.69 -20.37 6.96
C GLU A 248 -25.57 -19.12 6.94
N ALA A 249 -26.73 -19.20 6.29
CA ALA A 249 -27.66 -18.08 6.23
C ALA A 249 -28.21 -17.75 7.62
N GLY A 250 -28.55 -18.79 8.39
CA GLY A 250 -28.96 -18.67 9.78
C GLY A 250 -27.86 -18.07 10.66
N PHE A 251 -26.63 -18.58 10.56
CA PHE A 251 -25.49 -18.03 11.29
C PHE A 251 -25.27 -16.54 11.01
N ILE A 252 -25.17 -16.15 9.73
CA ILE A 252 -24.91 -14.76 9.35
C ILE A 252 -26.04 -13.85 9.86
N SER A 253 -27.29 -14.26 9.66
CA SER A 253 -28.46 -13.49 10.11
C SER A 253 -28.42 -13.28 11.63
N GLN A 254 -28.29 -14.35 12.42
CA GLN A 254 -28.33 -14.24 13.88
C GLN A 254 -27.10 -13.53 14.46
N ALA A 255 -25.91 -13.68 13.86
CA ALA A 255 -24.72 -12.94 14.27
C ALA A 255 -24.89 -11.42 14.03
N LEU A 256 -25.46 -11.02 12.90
CA LEU A 256 -25.77 -9.60 12.64
C LEU A 256 -26.84 -9.05 13.58
N VAL A 257 -27.88 -9.84 13.90
CA VAL A 257 -28.89 -9.43 14.89
C VAL A 257 -28.27 -9.30 16.28
N ALA A 258 -27.38 -10.22 16.69
CA ALA A 258 -26.65 -10.11 17.95
C ALA A 258 -25.76 -8.85 17.98
N CYS A 259 -25.08 -8.52 16.88
CA CYS A 259 -24.31 -7.28 16.73
C CYS A 259 -25.19 -6.03 16.89
N ASN A 260 -26.35 -5.99 16.23
CA ASN A 260 -27.27 -4.85 16.31
C ASN A 260 -27.89 -4.70 17.70
N GLN A 261 -28.14 -5.80 18.41
CA GLN A 261 -28.72 -5.77 19.75
C GLN A 261 -27.72 -5.22 20.79
N ARG A 262 -26.42 -5.52 20.65
CA ARG A 262 -25.36 -4.99 21.53
C ARG A 262 -24.11 -4.61 20.71
N PRO A 263 -24.09 -3.43 20.09
CA PRO A 263 -22.98 -3.00 19.22
C PRO A 263 -21.65 -2.79 19.97
N GLN A 264 -21.68 -2.72 21.31
CA GLN A 264 -20.51 -2.68 22.16
C GLN A 264 -19.86 -4.06 22.42
N ARG A 265 -20.42 -5.15 21.87
CA ARG A 265 -19.90 -6.52 21.99
C ARG A 265 -19.29 -6.97 20.66
N ALA A 266 -17.99 -7.26 20.66
CA ALA A 266 -17.23 -7.59 19.47
C ALA A 266 -17.33 -9.07 19.05
N GLU A 267 -17.81 -9.96 19.93
CA GLU A 267 -17.86 -11.41 19.70
C GLU A 267 -18.59 -11.81 18.40
N PRO A 268 -19.76 -11.24 18.04
CA PRO A 268 -20.42 -11.58 16.78
C PRO A 268 -19.61 -11.15 15.54
N LEU A 269 -18.92 -10.01 15.61
CA LEU A 269 -18.05 -9.53 14.52
C LEU A 269 -16.82 -10.42 14.35
N TYR A 270 -16.26 -10.90 15.47
CA TYR A 270 -15.16 -11.86 15.46
C TYR A 270 -15.55 -13.17 14.78
N ASP A 271 -16.71 -13.73 15.15
CA ASP A 271 -17.23 -14.95 14.55
C ASP A 271 -17.48 -14.80 13.04
N LEU A 272 -18.01 -13.64 12.60
CA LEU A 272 -18.22 -13.30 11.20
C LEU A 272 -16.89 -13.15 10.45
N ALA A 273 -15.91 -12.45 11.02
CA ALA A 273 -14.58 -12.27 10.45
C ALA A 273 -13.91 -13.62 10.19
N GLN A 274 -13.94 -14.52 11.19
CA GLN A 274 -13.39 -15.86 11.08
C GLN A 274 -14.12 -16.69 10.01
N PHE A 275 -15.46 -16.66 10.01
CA PHE A 275 -16.28 -17.39 9.03
C PHE A 275 -15.93 -17.00 7.59
N TYR A 276 -15.83 -15.70 7.30
CA TYR A 276 -15.48 -15.24 5.95
C TYR A 276 -14.02 -15.55 5.59
N ARG A 277 -13.08 -15.50 6.55
CA ARG A 277 -11.69 -15.89 6.32
C ARG A 277 -11.57 -17.37 5.96
N GLU A 278 -12.23 -18.25 6.71
CA GLU A 278 -12.20 -19.70 6.46
C GLU A 278 -12.74 -20.09 5.07
N LYS A 279 -13.59 -19.23 4.49
CA LYS A 279 -14.08 -19.37 3.12
C LYS A 279 -13.21 -18.72 2.05
N GLY A 280 -12.09 -18.10 2.43
CA GLY A 280 -11.22 -17.33 1.53
C GLY A 280 -11.79 -15.96 1.13
N MET A 281 -12.89 -15.51 1.73
CA MET A 281 -13.50 -14.21 1.49
C MET A 281 -12.82 -13.11 2.33
N ASN A 282 -11.51 -12.94 2.13
CA ASN A 282 -10.66 -12.11 2.99
C ASN A 282 -11.09 -10.65 3.07
N HIS A 283 -11.63 -10.06 1.99
CA HIS A 283 -12.12 -8.68 2.02
C HIS A 283 -13.31 -8.51 2.96
N ALA A 284 -14.25 -9.46 2.96
CA ALA A 284 -15.38 -9.44 3.90
C ALA A 284 -14.89 -9.64 5.34
N SER A 285 -13.96 -10.58 5.55
CA SER A 285 -13.34 -10.82 6.86
C SER A 285 -12.69 -9.55 7.44
N VAL A 286 -11.96 -8.80 6.61
CA VAL A 286 -11.37 -7.51 7.00
C VAL A 286 -12.44 -6.52 7.44
N LEU A 287 -13.57 -6.38 6.73
CA LEU A 287 -14.61 -5.41 7.10
C LEU A 287 -15.14 -5.67 8.52
N PHE A 288 -15.39 -6.93 8.87
CA PHE A 288 -15.82 -7.30 10.21
C PHE A 288 -14.71 -7.16 11.24
N SER A 289 -13.47 -7.49 10.87
CA SER A 289 -12.30 -7.35 11.75
C SER A 289 -12.04 -5.88 12.11
N GLU A 290 -12.08 -4.97 11.13
CA GLU A 290 -11.90 -3.52 11.36
C GLU A 290 -13.01 -2.94 12.24
N ALA A 291 -14.26 -3.33 12.00
CA ALA A 291 -15.38 -2.93 12.86
C ALA A 291 -15.20 -3.46 14.29
N GLY A 292 -14.75 -4.71 14.44
CA GLY A 292 -14.48 -5.33 15.73
C GLY A 292 -13.31 -4.70 16.49
N LEU A 293 -12.24 -4.31 15.79
CA LEU A 293 -11.06 -3.66 16.39
C LEU A 293 -11.37 -2.29 16.99
N ALA A 294 -12.42 -1.61 16.52
CA ALA A 294 -12.86 -0.34 17.09
C ALA A 294 -13.60 -0.49 18.44
N ILE A 295 -14.01 -1.72 18.79
CA ILE A 295 -14.78 -1.99 20.00
C ILE A 295 -13.85 -2.37 21.15
N LYS A 296 -13.89 -1.58 22.22
CA LYS A 296 -13.17 -1.88 23.47
C LYS A 296 -13.92 -2.93 24.28
N ARG A 297 -13.18 -3.67 25.11
CA ARG A 297 -13.75 -4.60 26.09
C ARG A 297 -14.80 -3.86 26.95
N PRO A 298 -16.06 -4.33 27.01
CA PRO A 298 -17.11 -3.65 27.76
C PRO A 298 -16.87 -3.75 29.27
N GLU A 299 -17.06 -2.63 29.98
CA GLU A 299 -16.94 -2.56 31.45
C GLU A 299 -18.26 -2.82 32.18
N GLN A 300 -19.40 -2.60 31.51
CA GLN A 300 -20.74 -2.68 32.12
C GLN A 300 -21.40 -4.05 31.99
N ASP A 301 -20.98 -4.84 31.00
CA ASP A 301 -21.46 -6.21 30.82
C ASP A 301 -20.69 -7.14 31.78
N ILE A 302 -21.36 -8.18 32.27
CA ILE A 302 -20.79 -9.14 33.22
C ILE A 302 -20.95 -10.59 32.75
N LEU A 303 -21.89 -10.87 31.84
CA LEU A 303 -22.18 -12.23 31.39
C LEU A 303 -21.28 -12.63 30.22
N PHE A 304 -20.38 -13.58 30.49
CA PHE A 304 -19.58 -14.33 29.52
C PHE A 304 -18.85 -13.46 28.47
N ILE A 305 -18.14 -12.42 28.91
CA ILE A 305 -17.27 -11.64 28.02
C ILE A 305 -16.07 -12.51 27.59
N GLU A 306 -15.82 -12.58 26.29
CA GLU A 306 -14.70 -13.35 25.73
C GLU A 306 -13.46 -12.48 25.60
N ASP A 307 -12.69 -12.35 26.68
CA ASP A 307 -11.50 -11.47 26.76
C ASP A 307 -10.55 -11.64 25.57
N TYR A 308 -10.36 -12.88 25.10
CA TYR A 308 -9.51 -13.20 23.95
C TYR A 308 -9.85 -12.37 22.71
N VAL A 309 -11.15 -12.16 22.43
CA VAL A 309 -11.60 -11.41 21.25
C VAL A 309 -11.04 -9.99 21.26
N TYR A 310 -11.02 -9.35 22.43
CA TYR A 310 -10.62 -7.96 22.60
C TYR A 310 -9.11 -7.78 22.75
N THR A 311 -8.41 -8.76 23.30
CA THR A 311 -6.96 -8.65 23.55
C THR A 311 -6.12 -9.13 22.37
N THR A 312 -6.58 -10.14 21.63
CA THR A 312 -5.74 -10.87 20.68
C THR A 312 -6.50 -11.30 19.43
N GLY A 313 -7.64 -11.97 19.59
CA GLY A 313 -8.35 -12.67 18.51
C GLY A 313 -8.71 -11.75 17.35
N MET A 314 -9.26 -10.56 17.61
CA MET A 314 -9.62 -9.65 16.52
C MET A 314 -8.39 -9.12 15.76
N ILE A 315 -7.29 -8.84 16.45
CA ILE A 315 -6.03 -8.40 15.83
C ILE A 315 -5.45 -9.53 14.98
N GLU A 316 -5.51 -10.77 15.47
CA GLU A 316 -5.08 -11.96 14.74
C GLU A 316 -5.88 -12.16 13.44
N GLU A 317 -7.21 -12.10 13.52
CA GLU A 317 -8.08 -12.22 12.34
C GLU A 317 -7.82 -11.10 11.32
N PHE A 318 -7.68 -9.86 11.78
CA PHE A 318 -7.31 -8.73 10.92
C PHE A 318 -5.94 -8.95 10.27
N ALA A 319 -4.92 -9.34 11.05
CA ALA A 319 -3.56 -9.56 10.56
C ALA A 319 -3.50 -10.64 9.49
N ILE A 320 -4.32 -11.70 9.58
CA ILE A 320 -4.37 -12.74 8.55
C ILE A 320 -5.10 -12.23 7.30
N ALA A 321 -6.30 -11.67 7.46
CA ALA A 321 -7.15 -11.30 6.33
C ALA A 321 -6.58 -10.09 5.54
N ALA A 322 -5.99 -9.11 6.23
CA ALA A 322 -5.43 -7.90 5.61
C ALA A 322 -4.24 -8.18 4.69
N ASN A 323 -3.54 -9.31 4.83
CA ASN A 323 -2.44 -9.70 3.95
C ASN A 323 -2.89 -9.82 2.48
N TYR A 324 -4.14 -10.23 2.30
CA TYR A 324 -4.79 -10.42 1.01
C TYR A 324 -5.53 -9.17 0.53
N SER A 325 -5.43 -8.05 1.25
CA SER A 325 -5.98 -6.76 0.81
C SER A 325 -5.25 -6.26 -0.43
N ARG A 326 -6.02 -5.74 -1.39
CA ARG A 326 -5.50 -4.97 -2.53
C ARG A 326 -5.15 -3.53 -2.16
N ASP A 327 -5.77 -3.00 -1.10
CA ASP A 327 -5.42 -1.69 -0.54
C ASP A 327 -4.07 -1.80 0.21
N PRO A 328 -3.03 -1.08 -0.24
CA PRO A 328 -1.69 -1.15 0.35
C PRO A 328 -1.64 -0.56 1.77
N VAL A 329 -2.47 0.43 2.11
CA VAL A 329 -2.51 1.04 3.46
C VAL A 329 -3.06 0.02 4.45
N ARG A 330 -4.15 -0.64 4.07
CA ARG A 330 -4.75 -1.69 4.88
C ARG A 330 -3.81 -2.91 5.00
N LYS A 331 -3.15 -3.29 3.92
CA LYS A 331 -2.14 -4.36 3.95
C LYS A 331 -0.98 -4.01 4.87
N ASP A 332 -0.52 -2.76 4.85
CA ASP A 332 0.52 -2.27 5.75
C ASP A 332 0.08 -2.33 7.22
N ARG A 333 -1.15 -1.90 7.53
CA ARG A 333 -1.74 -2.05 8.87
C ARG A 333 -1.83 -3.51 9.31
N GLY A 334 -2.16 -4.42 8.38
CA GLY A 334 -2.13 -5.85 8.61
C GLY A 334 -0.72 -6.37 8.93
N PHE A 335 0.30 -5.85 8.23
CA PHE A 335 1.71 -6.17 8.50
C PHE A 335 2.13 -5.67 9.89
N ALA A 336 1.77 -4.43 10.24
CA ALA A 336 1.99 -3.87 11.57
C ALA A 336 1.36 -4.74 12.67
N ALA A 337 0.07 -5.09 12.53
CA ALA A 337 -0.64 -5.98 13.46
C ALA A 337 0.06 -7.34 13.61
N CYS A 338 0.45 -7.95 12.49
CA CYS A 338 1.16 -9.23 12.47
C CYS A 338 2.54 -9.13 13.16
N ASN A 339 3.29 -8.05 12.90
CA ASN A 339 4.60 -7.80 13.50
C ASN A 339 4.49 -7.56 15.01
N TRP A 340 3.49 -6.79 15.43
CA TRP A 340 3.19 -6.55 16.84
C TRP A 340 2.81 -7.84 17.58
N LEU A 341 1.91 -8.66 17.02
CA LEU A 341 1.53 -9.94 17.62
C LEU A 341 2.73 -10.89 17.77
N ALA A 342 3.61 -10.94 16.76
CA ALA A 342 4.79 -11.79 16.76
C ALA A 342 5.85 -11.37 17.81
N LEU A 343 5.91 -10.07 18.14
CA LEU A 343 6.94 -9.49 19.01
C LEU A 343 6.41 -9.08 20.39
N ASN A 344 5.11 -9.09 20.64
CA ASN A 344 4.56 -8.66 21.93
C ASN A 344 4.67 -9.79 22.99
N ARG A 345 5.37 -9.49 24.10
CA ARG A 345 5.57 -10.41 25.23
C ARG A 345 4.28 -10.78 25.98
N THR A 346 3.27 -9.93 25.96
CA THR A 346 2.01 -10.16 26.69
C THR A 346 1.08 -11.14 25.97
N ILE A 347 1.37 -11.45 24.70
CA ILE A 347 0.59 -12.37 23.89
C ILE A 347 1.04 -13.82 24.18
N GLY A 348 0.08 -14.72 24.33
CA GLY A 348 0.33 -16.14 24.52
C GLY A 348 1.05 -16.78 23.32
N ASP A 349 1.73 -17.91 23.55
CA ASP A 349 2.63 -18.48 22.54
C ASP A 349 1.91 -18.92 21.26
N GLY A 350 0.67 -19.44 21.34
CA GLY A 350 -0.09 -19.85 20.15
C GLY A 350 -0.26 -18.75 19.10
N PRO A 351 -0.95 -17.63 19.41
CA PRO A 351 -1.10 -16.49 18.50
C PRO A 351 0.23 -15.86 18.06
N LYS A 352 1.22 -15.82 18.97
CA LYS A 352 2.56 -15.29 18.68
C LYS A 352 3.29 -16.12 17.63
N GLU A 353 3.29 -17.44 17.76
CA GLU A 353 3.87 -18.37 16.77
C GLU A 353 3.17 -18.27 15.43
N LEU A 354 1.83 -18.18 15.44
CA LEU A 354 1.05 -18.03 14.22
C LEU A 354 1.38 -16.72 13.49
N ALA A 355 1.40 -15.60 14.22
CA ALA A 355 1.77 -14.30 13.67
C ALA A 355 3.21 -14.30 13.14
N TRP A 356 4.16 -14.84 13.90
CA TRP A 356 5.55 -14.97 13.47
C TRP A 356 5.67 -15.78 12.17
N SER A 357 4.96 -16.90 12.06
CA SER A 357 4.93 -17.69 10.82
C SER A 357 4.28 -16.92 9.66
N ASN A 358 3.25 -16.11 9.94
CA ASN A 358 2.54 -15.34 8.92
C ASN A 358 3.30 -14.11 8.42
N LEU A 359 4.30 -13.60 9.16
CA LEU A 359 5.20 -12.56 8.67
C LEU A 359 5.86 -12.93 7.35
N PHE A 360 6.05 -14.23 7.08
CA PHE A 360 6.53 -14.74 5.80
C PHE A 360 5.71 -14.23 4.61
N PHE A 361 4.39 -14.12 4.75
CA PHE A 361 3.52 -13.69 3.65
C PHE A 361 3.58 -12.17 3.42
N TYR A 362 3.87 -11.40 4.47
CA TYR A 362 4.02 -9.96 4.39
C TYR A 362 5.40 -9.52 3.91
N ALA A 363 6.46 -10.24 4.30
CA ALA A 363 7.84 -9.87 4.03
C ALA A 363 8.06 -9.53 2.54
N GLN A 364 8.69 -8.38 2.32
CA GLN A 364 8.99 -7.78 1.02
C GLN A 364 10.52 -7.83 0.74
N PRO A 365 10.94 -7.72 -0.53
CA PRO A 365 12.36 -7.59 -0.84
C PRO A 365 12.88 -6.23 -0.36
N ALA A 366 14.17 -6.15 -0.05
CA ALA A 366 14.84 -4.98 0.49
C ALA A 366 14.60 -3.74 -0.39
N LYS A 367 14.66 -3.91 -1.72
CA LYS A 367 14.40 -2.85 -2.71
C LYS A 367 13.00 -2.22 -2.65
N THR A 368 12.00 -2.95 -2.14
CA THR A 368 10.65 -2.40 -1.93
C THR A 368 10.59 -1.54 -0.67
N MET A 369 11.30 -1.93 0.38
CA MET A 369 11.32 -1.20 1.66
C MET A 369 12.33 -0.05 1.67
N MET A 370 13.39 -0.16 0.87
CA MET A 370 14.50 0.76 0.75
C MET A 370 14.81 0.95 -0.75
N PRO A 371 14.14 1.88 -1.45
CA PRO A 371 14.32 2.10 -2.89
C PRO A 371 15.77 2.35 -3.34
N SER A 372 16.62 2.92 -2.47
CA SER A 372 18.06 3.12 -2.72
C SER A 372 18.87 1.80 -2.72
N PHE A 373 18.29 0.70 -2.23
CA PHE A 373 18.95 -0.59 -2.14
C PHE A 373 19.40 -1.09 -3.52
N GLY A 374 20.73 -1.17 -3.69
CA GLY A 374 21.38 -1.71 -4.87
C GLY A 374 22.37 -2.80 -4.48
N ALA A 375 22.25 -3.98 -5.08
CA ALA A 375 23.16 -5.11 -4.83
C ALA A 375 23.89 -5.53 -6.11
N ARG A 376 25.14 -5.97 -5.96
CA ARG A 376 25.93 -6.55 -7.06
C ARG A 376 26.70 -7.79 -6.61
N PRO A 377 26.91 -8.77 -7.51
CA PRO A 377 27.80 -9.89 -7.23
C PRO A 377 29.23 -9.39 -7.00
N VAL A 378 29.93 -10.04 -6.07
CA VAL A 378 31.36 -9.81 -5.87
C VAL A 378 32.08 -10.52 -7.01
N GLY A 379 32.78 -9.76 -7.87
CA GLY A 379 33.49 -10.28 -9.05
C GLY A 379 34.73 -11.12 -8.73
N PHE A 380 34.69 -11.95 -7.69
CA PHE A 380 35.77 -12.81 -7.23
C PHE A 380 35.62 -14.22 -7.79
N THR A 381 36.71 -14.77 -8.33
CA THR A 381 36.76 -16.14 -8.82
C THR A 381 37.30 -17.06 -7.73
N ALA A 382 36.45 -17.95 -7.22
CA ALA A 382 36.86 -18.95 -6.23
C ALA A 382 37.88 -19.94 -6.82
N PRO A 383 38.80 -20.49 -6.00
CA PRO A 383 39.72 -21.54 -6.43
C PRO A 383 38.98 -22.80 -6.95
N ASP A 384 39.64 -23.58 -7.80
CA ASP A 384 39.08 -24.81 -8.34
C ASP A 384 38.57 -25.75 -7.23
N GLY A 385 37.33 -26.22 -7.37
CA GLY A 385 36.66 -27.07 -6.39
C GLY A 385 36.03 -26.32 -5.20
N TYR A 386 36.14 -24.98 -5.16
CA TYR A 386 35.50 -24.13 -4.15
C TYR A 386 34.46 -23.19 -4.79
N ARG A 387 33.55 -22.69 -3.96
CA ARG A 387 32.52 -21.70 -4.34
C ARG A 387 32.43 -20.60 -3.29
N SER A 388 32.13 -19.39 -3.72
CA SER A 388 31.95 -18.23 -2.84
C SER A 388 30.71 -18.38 -1.96
N SER A 389 30.82 -17.98 -0.70
CA SER A 389 29.73 -18.04 0.29
C SER A 389 29.95 -16.99 1.39
N ASN A 390 28.93 -16.74 2.20
CA ASN A 390 28.86 -15.95 3.44
C ASN A 390 29.95 -14.88 3.63
N PRO A 391 29.94 -13.80 2.83
CA PRO A 391 30.96 -12.76 2.90
C PRO A 391 30.70 -11.75 4.04
N SER A 392 31.76 -11.06 4.48
CA SER A 392 31.70 -9.99 5.49
C SER A 392 32.42 -8.72 5.03
N VAL A 393 31.77 -7.56 5.10
CA VAL A 393 32.36 -6.25 4.78
C VAL A 393 32.65 -5.45 6.05
N ALA A 394 33.77 -4.71 6.09
CA ALA A 394 34.12 -3.75 7.14
C ALA A 394 34.90 -2.56 6.56
N ARG A 395 35.27 -1.59 7.43
CA ARG A 395 36.08 -0.42 7.07
C ARG A 395 37.37 -0.40 7.90
N LEU A 396 38.51 -0.17 7.25
CA LEU A 396 39.81 0.07 7.89
C LEU A 396 40.32 1.45 7.47
N GLY A 397 40.23 2.44 8.36
CA GLY A 397 40.36 3.84 7.96
C GLY A 397 39.26 4.22 6.98
N ASP A 398 39.63 4.74 5.80
CA ASP A 398 38.70 5.01 4.68
C ASP A 398 38.59 3.84 3.69
N GLN A 399 39.40 2.79 3.84
CA GLN A 399 39.41 1.66 2.92
C GLN A 399 38.27 0.69 3.22
N ILE A 400 37.55 0.29 2.16
CA ILE A 400 36.61 -0.83 2.21
C ILE A 400 37.37 -2.15 2.15
N VAL A 401 37.18 -2.97 3.18
CA VAL A 401 37.74 -4.33 3.27
C VAL A 401 36.60 -5.35 3.24
N PHE A 402 36.81 -6.43 2.50
CA PHE A 402 35.78 -7.42 2.25
C PHE A 402 36.36 -8.82 2.38
N LEU A 403 35.78 -9.63 3.26
CA LEU A 403 36.13 -11.02 3.45
C LEU A 403 35.23 -11.89 2.58
N GLN A 404 35.85 -12.62 1.66
CA GLN A 404 35.19 -13.61 0.82
C GLN A 404 35.46 -15.01 1.38
N ARG A 405 34.43 -15.63 1.95
CA ARG A 405 34.48 -17.05 2.34
C ARG A 405 34.28 -17.92 1.09
N THR A 406 34.98 -19.04 1.03
CA THR A 406 34.77 -20.08 0.01
C THR A 406 34.67 -21.46 0.64
N VAL A 407 33.84 -22.33 0.06
CA VAL A 407 33.55 -23.68 0.56
C VAL A 407 33.62 -24.72 -0.55
N ASN A 408 33.95 -25.97 -0.20
CA ASN A 408 34.11 -27.09 -1.13
C ASN A 408 32.88 -28.01 -1.25
N TYR A 409 31.70 -27.58 -0.77
CA TYR A 409 30.47 -28.35 -0.88
C TYR A 409 29.43 -27.68 -1.78
N THR A 410 28.38 -28.44 -2.11
CA THR A 410 27.15 -27.93 -2.71
C THR A 410 25.96 -28.28 -1.81
N LEU A 411 24.92 -27.44 -1.80
CA LEU A 411 23.66 -27.73 -1.12
C LEU A 411 22.75 -28.57 -2.01
N ALA A 412 22.10 -29.57 -1.42
CA ALA A 412 21.00 -30.30 -2.04
C ALA A 412 19.78 -29.39 -2.29
N GLU A 413 18.83 -29.83 -3.13
CA GLU A 413 17.64 -29.04 -3.49
C GLU A 413 16.75 -28.65 -2.29
N ASP A 414 16.87 -29.36 -1.16
CA ASP A 414 16.14 -29.07 0.08
C ASP A 414 16.84 -28.01 0.96
N ASN A 415 18.06 -27.58 0.62
CA ASN A 415 18.93 -26.71 1.41
C ASN A 415 19.25 -27.28 2.82
N LEU A 416 19.25 -28.60 2.97
CA LEU A 416 19.54 -29.28 4.25
C LEU A 416 20.81 -30.10 4.22
N GLN A 417 21.13 -30.69 3.07
CA GLN A 417 22.25 -31.61 2.95
C GLN A 417 23.40 -30.99 2.18
N TYR A 418 24.60 -31.12 2.75
CA TYR A 418 25.85 -30.71 2.13
C TYR A 418 26.46 -31.90 1.38
N HIS A 419 26.84 -31.69 0.13
CA HIS A 419 27.53 -32.67 -0.70
C HIS A 419 28.95 -32.19 -1.01
N THR A 420 29.94 -32.93 -0.51
CA THR A 420 31.36 -32.73 -0.83
C THR A 420 31.82 -33.75 -1.88
N PRO A 421 32.76 -33.38 -2.77
CA PRO A 421 33.36 -34.32 -3.72
C PRO A 421 34.02 -35.51 -3.00
N GLY A 422 33.59 -36.74 -3.32
CA GLY A 422 34.20 -37.97 -2.79
C GLY A 422 34.04 -38.19 -1.28
N GLY A 423 33.14 -37.47 -0.61
CA GLY A 423 33.00 -37.53 0.86
C GLY A 423 34.14 -36.84 1.62
N ALA A 424 34.89 -35.95 0.95
CA ALA A 424 35.91 -35.14 1.59
C ALA A 424 35.34 -34.29 2.75
N PRO A 425 36.15 -33.90 3.73
CA PRO A 425 35.75 -32.95 4.76
C PRO A 425 35.20 -31.65 4.16
N VAL A 426 34.20 -31.06 4.82
CA VAL A 426 33.83 -29.68 4.53
C VAL A 426 35.02 -28.80 4.88
N HIS A 427 35.50 -28.02 3.93
CA HIS A 427 36.66 -27.15 4.12
C HIS A 427 36.34 -25.73 3.70
N THR A 428 36.64 -24.80 4.60
CA THR A 428 36.44 -23.36 4.42
C THR A 428 37.77 -22.64 4.22
N ARG A 429 37.86 -21.81 3.18
CA ARG A 429 38.99 -20.89 2.94
C ARG A 429 38.48 -19.46 2.88
N ASN A 430 39.19 -18.53 3.50
CA ASN A 430 38.81 -17.11 3.55
C ASN A 430 39.83 -16.25 2.80
N PHE A 431 39.34 -15.27 2.06
CA PHE A 431 40.15 -14.34 1.28
C PHE A 431 39.84 -12.91 1.71
N LEU A 432 40.88 -12.14 2.02
CA LEU A 432 40.77 -10.70 2.24
C LEU A 432 40.86 -9.98 0.90
N LEU A 433 39.82 -9.22 0.58
CA LEU A 433 39.74 -8.35 -0.58
C LEU A 433 39.79 -6.88 -0.12
N ARG A 434 40.48 -6.04 -0.88
CA ARG A 434 40.40 -4.57 -0.74
C ARG A 434 39.62 -4.02 -1.91
N LEU A 435 38.62 -3.18 -1.63
CA LEU A 435 37.73 -2.63 -2.64
C LEU A 435 37.91 -1.10 -2.74
N SER A 436 37.84 -0.55 -3.97
CA SER A 436 37.73 0.90 -4.16
C SER A 436 36.38 1.44 -3.65
N ASP A 437 36.22 2.76 -3.61
CA ASP A 437 34.96 3.42 -3.26
C ASP A 437 33.84 3.08 -4.25
N GLU A 438 34.18 2.78 -5.50
CA GLU A 438 33.25 2.25 -6.52
C GLU A 438 33.03 0.73 -6.37
N LEU A 439 33.51 0.12 -5.29
CA LEU A 439 33.45 -1.29 -4.91
C LEU A 439 34.11 -2.25 -5.92
N ALA A 440 35.13 -1.79 -6.65
CA ALA A 440 35.94 -2.64 -7.51
C ALA A 440 37.05 -3.34 -6.72
N ILE A 441 37.31 -4.63 -7.00
CA ILE A 441 38.38 -5.39 -6.32
C ILE A 441 39.75 -4.85 -6.74
N GLN A 442 40.54 -4.38 -5.77
CA GLN A 442 41.89 -3.86 -5.96
C GLN A 442 42.96 -4.92 -5.64
N SER A 443 42.73 -5.74 -4.62
CA SER A 443 43.61 -6.85 -4.26
C SER A 443 42.84 -8.00 -3.62
N ALA A 444 43.42 -9.19 -3.67
CA ALA A 444 42.91 -10.40 -3.05
C ALA A 444 44.06 -11.20 -2.42
N SER A 445 43.91 -11.62 -1.17
CA SER A 445 44.91 -12.42 -0.46
C SER A 445 44.22 -13.48 0.39
N GLU A 446 44.69 -14.73 0.31
CA GLU A 446 44.17 -15.79 1.17
C GLU A 446 44.61 -15.57 2.62
N ILE A 447 43.68 -15.69 3.56
CA ILE A 447 43.94 -15.60 4.98
C ILE A 447 44.25 -17.01 5.49
N LEU A 448 45.52 -17.25 5.82
CA LEU A 448 45.95 -18.54 6.36
C LEU A 448 45.60 -18.69 7.86
N PRO A 449 45.37 -19.93 8.36
CA PRO A 449 45.13 -20.18 9.78
C PRO A 449 46.36 -19.81 10.64
N PRO A 450 46.28 -19.72 11.97
CA PRO A 450 47.43 -19.47 12.82
C PRO A 450 48.52 -20.56 12.69
N VAL A 451 49.79 -20.19 12.86
CA VAL A 451 50.92 -21.15 12.79
C VAL A 451 50.92 -22.12 13.98
N ASP A 452 50.45 -21.64 15.11
CA ASP A 452 50.38 -22.34 16.39
C ASP A 452 49.01 -23.02 16.64
N MET A 453 48.17 -23.12 15.61
CA MET A 453 46.90 -23.84 15.69
C MET A 453 47.14 -25.35 15.88
N PRO A 454 46.45 -26.03 16.81
CA PRO A 454 46.60 -27.47 16.98
C PRO A 454 46.06 -28.22 15.76
N GLU A 455 46.52 -29.46 15.58
CA GLU A 455 45.96 -30.37 14.58
C GLU A 455 44.44 -30.56 14.82
N PRO A 456 43.63 -30.67 13.75
CA PRO A 456 42.18 -30.86 13.85
C PRO A 456 41.81 -32.06 14.75
N ALA A 457 41.06 -31.78 15.83
CA ALA A 457 40.43 -32.80 16.67
C ALA A 457 39.16 -33.39 16.01
N ASN A 458 38.56 -32.65 15.07
CA ASN A 458 37.47 -33.11 14.21
C ASN A 458 37.84 -32.91 12.74
N ASP A 459 37.83 -33.99 11.98
CA ASP A 459 38.27 -34.02 10.58
C ASP A 459 37.13 -33.85 9.58
N ARG A 460 35.89 -33.54 10.02
CA ARG A 460 34.72 -33.44 9.12
C ARG A 460 34.44 -32.03 8.64
N VAL A 461 34.74 -31.02 9.46
CA VAL A 461 34.52 -29.60 9.16
C VAL A 461 35.75 -28.82 9.56
N LEU A 462 36.46 -28.31 8.56
CA LEU A 462 37.77 -27.70 8.68
C LEU A 462 37.75 -26.21 8.33
N GLY A 463 38.54 -25.42 9.06
CA GLY A 463 38.71 -23.98 8.86
C GLY A 463 37.71 -23.08 9.58
N PHE A 464 37.79 -21.79 9.27
CA PHE A 464 37.09 -20.70 9.96
C PHE A 464 35.82 -20.31 9.21
N GLU A 465 34.65 -20.65 9.75
CA GLU A 465 33.34 -20.42 9.12
C GLU A 465 32.72 -19.08 9.54
N ASP A 466 31.96 -18.48 8.60
CA ASP A 466 31.12 -17.28 8.83
C ASP A 466 31.86 -16.13 9.55
N MET A 467 33.11 -15.87 9.14
CA MET A 467 33.95 -14.86 9.77
C MET A 467 33.36 -13.46 9.61
N ARG A 468 33.05 -12.80 10.73
CA ARG A 468 32.61 -11.39 10.77
C ARG A 468 33.81 -10.49 10.94
N LEU A 469 34.01 -9.60 9.98
CA LEU A 469 35.14 -8.68 9.91
C LEU A 469 34.85 -7.39 10.68
N PHE A 470 35.81 -6.90 11.45
CA PHE A 470 35.72 -5.62 12.16
C PHE A 470 37.11 -5.03 12.44
N THR A 471 37.16 -3.75 12.78
CA THR A 471 38.42 -3.04 13.11
C THR A 471 38.44 -2.75 14.60
N TRP A 472 39.55 -3.09 15.27
CA TRP A 472 39.78 -2.83 16.68
C TRP A 472 41.25 -2.49 16.93
N GLN A 473 41.50 -1.35 17.56
CA GLN A 473 42.83 -0.77 17.82
C GLN A 473 43.63 -0.59 16.52
N ASP A 474 43.00 0.01 15.51
CA ASP A 474 43.57 0.24 14.16
C ASP A 474 44.06 -1.02 13.43
N ALA A 475 43.68 -2.20 13.91
CA ALA A 475 43.99 -3.49 13.30
C ALA A 475 42.71 -4.18 12.82
N LEU A 476 42.86 -5.03 11.81
CA LEU A 476 41.76 -5.83 11.28
C LEU A 476 41.61 -7.13 12.07
N TRP A 477 40.39 -7.44 12.47
CA TRP A 477 40.05 -8.63 13.25
C TRP A 477 38.87 -9.38 12.64
N GLY A 478 38.78 -10.67 12.97
CA GLY A 478 37.66 -11.52 12.61
C GLY A 478 37.19 -12.37 13.78
N VAL A 479 35.88 -12.58 13.88
CA VAL A 479 35.28 -13.60 14.77
C VAL A 479 34.59 -14.66 13.92
N SER A 480 34.91 -15.94 14.15
CA SER A 480 34.47 -17.07 13.29
C SER A 480 33.98 -18.24 14.12
N CYS A 481 33.13 -19.08 13.50
CA CYS A 481 32.82 -20.40 14.02
C CYS A 481 33.88 -21.41 13.58
N VAL A 482 34.49 -22.13 14.52
CA VAL A 482 35.49 -23.17 14.26
C VAL A 482 35.03 -24.46 14.91
N ARG A 483 35.01 -25.55 14.12
CA ARG A 483 34.51 -26.86 14.58
C ARG A 483 35.61 -27.91 14.78
N GLU A 484 36.80 -27.64 14.25
CA GLU A 484 37.93 -28.57 14.29
C GLU A 484 38.66 -28.65 15.64
N LEU A 485 38.32 -27.78 16.61
CA LEU A 485 39.03 -27.71 17.90
C LEU A 485 38.56 -28.73 18.95
N THR A 486 37.44 -29.43 18.71
CA THR A 486 36.86 -30.41 19.65
C THR A 486 36.47 -31.69 18.91
N GLN A 487 36.57 -32.85 19.55
CA GLN A 487 36.29 -34.13 18.91
C GLN A 487 34.83 -34.23 18.42
N GLU A 488 33.89 -33.67 19.19
CA GLU A 488 32.46 -33.66 18.88
C GLU A 488 32.07 -32.66 17.77
N GLY A 489 32.96 -31.75 17.38
CA GLY A 489 32.67 -30.73 16.37
C GLY A 489 31.75 -29.62 16.90
N TRP A 490 31.97 -29.18 18.15
CA TRP A 490 31.27 -28.04 18.76
C TRP A 490 31.50 -26.75 17.98
N CYS A 491 30.51 -25.85 18.01
CA CYS A 491 30.66 -24.53 17.41
C CYS A 491 31.45 -23.63 18.36
N GLU A 492 32.77 -23.56 18.21
CA GLU A 492 33.62 -22.66 18.98
C GLU A 492 33.68 -21.29 18.31
N GLN A 493 33.48 -20.21 19.07
CA GLN A 493 33.74 -18.87 18.55
C GLN A 493 35.22 -18.52 18.75
N VAL A 494 35.90 -18.21 17.66
CA VAL A 494 37.32 -17.86 17.66
C VAL A 494 37.46 -16.43 17.16
N ILE A 495 38.09 -15.58 17.98
CA ILE A 495 38.55 -14.26 17.58
C ILE A 495 40.02 -14.35 17.16
N ALA A 496 40.40 -13.66 16.09
CA ALA A 496 41.79 -13.56 15.63
C ALA A 496 42.06 -12.24 14.91
N ARG A 497 43.30 -11.74 15.01
CA ARG A 497 43.80 -10.59 14.26
C ARG A 497 44.29 -11.03 12.89
N ILE A 498 44.00 -10.26 11.84
CA ILE A 498 44.51 -10.51 10.49
C ILE A 498 45.79 -9.69 10.30
N ASP A 499 46.92 -10.38 10.11
CA ASP A 499 48.22 -9.76 9.89
C ASP A 499 48.62 -9.83 8.40
N GLU A 500 48.93 -8.67 7.82
CA GLU A 500 49.34 -8.48 6.42
C GLU A 500 50.82 -8.10 6.28
N SER A 501 51.61 -8.02 7.36
CA SER A 501 53.02 -7.61 7.28
C SER A 501 53.94 -8.62 6.55
N GLY A 502 53.40 -9.80 6.22
CA GLY A 502 54.05 -10.87 5.47
C GLY A 502 53.01 -11.66 4.66
N THR A 503 52.99 -12.99 4.78
CA THR A 503 51.88 -13.78 4.23
C THR A 503 50.61 -13.54 5.06
N CYS A 504 49.52 -13.09 4.42
CA CYS A 504 48.25 -12.79 5.08
C CYS A 504 47.77 -13.98 5.94
N ARG A 505 47.63 -13.78 7.25
CA ARG A 505 47.41 -14.86 8.23
C ARG A 505 46.70 -14.38 9.49
N LEU A 506 45.96 -15.29 10.11
CA LEU A 506 45.42 -15.12 11.46
C LEU A 506 46.52 -15.22 12.54
N THR A 507 46.58 -14.22 13.41
CA THR A 507 47.49 -14.12 14.57
C THR A 507 46.70 -13.68 15.79
N ASP A 508 47.31 -13.71 17.00
CA ASP A 508 46.67 -13.28 18.25
C ASP A 508 45.23 -13.80 18.39
N TRP A 509 45.10 -15.13 18.34
CA TRP A 509 43.81 -15.80 18.31
C TRP A 509 43.49 -16.47 19.64
N ARG A 510 42.19 -16.57 19.96
CA ARG A 510 41.68 -17.22 21.17
C ARG A 510 40.24 -17.68 20.99
N VAL A 511 39.87 -18.73 21.73
CA VAL A 511 38.49 -19.23 21.79
C VAL A 511 37.72 -18.43 22.84
N LEU A 512 36.53 -17.97 22.49
CA LEU A 512 35.60 -17.26 23.37
C LEU A 512 34.66 -18.27 24.03
N HIS A 513 34.78 -18.43 25.35
CA HIS A 513 33.97 -19.35 26.13
C HIS A 513 33.02 -18.60 27.06
N PRO A 514 31.72 -18.48 26.71
CA PRO A 514 30.76 -17.87 27.60
C PRO A 514 30.50 -18.75 28.82
N ALA A 515 30.26 -18.12 29.97
CA ALA A 515 29.88 -18.84 31.18
C ALA A 515 28.51 -19.52 31.02
N GLY A 516 28.39 -20.76 31.51
CA GLY A 516 27.14 -21.53 31.49
C GLY A 516 27.20 -22.79 30.63
N PRO A 517 26.04 -23.40 30.32
CA PRO A 517 25.98 -24.61 29.51
C PRO A 517 26.41 -24.32 28.06
N ARG A 518 27.15 -25.27 27.48
CA ARG A 518 27.62 -25.19 26.09
C ARG A 518 26.42 -25.23 25.13
N VAL A 519 26.32 -24.25 24.25
CA VAL A 519 25.28 -24.15 23.22
C VAL A 519 25.91 -23.87 21.86
N HIS A 520 25.31 -24.35 20.78
CA HIS A 520 25.77 -24.12 19.41
C HIS A 520 25.41 -22.70 18.90
N GLU A 521 25.75 -21.66 19.65
CA GLU A 521 25.53 -20.27 19.24
C GLU A 521 26.76 -19.71 18.52
N LYS A 522 26.59 -19.41 17.22
CA LYS A 522 27.67 -19.01 16.32
C LYS A 522 27.57 -17.57 15.81
N ASN A 523 26.53 -16.84 16.21
CA ASN A 523 26.15 -15.57 15.62
C ASN A 523 26.46 -14.36 16.51
N TRP A 524 27.67 -14.34 17.09
CA TRP A 524 28.08 -13.26 17.99
C TRP A 524 28.34 -12.00 17.17
N MET A 525 27.73 -10.89 17.57
CA MET A 525 27.86 -9.62 16.85
C MET A 525 28.92 -8.74 17.53
N PRO A 526 30.10 -8.53 16.93
CA PRO A 526 31.14 -7.70 17.53
C PRO A 526 30.73 -6.23 17.58
N GLN A 527 31.10 -5.57 18.66
CA GLN A 527 30.89 -4.14 18.92
C GLN A 527 32.17 -3.53 19.47
N VAL A 528 32.73 -2.57 18.74
CA VAL A 528 33.93 -1.84 19.15
C VAL A 528 33.51 -0.44 19.61
N LYS A 529 33.74 -0.15 20.88
CA LYS A 529 33.33 1.10 21.54
C LYS A 529 34.53 1.99 21.82
N PRO A 530 34.36 3.33 21.78
CA PRO A 530 35.31 4.24 22.41
C PRO A 530 35.32 3.97 23.92
N GLY A 531 36.47 3.60 24.49
CA GLY A 531 36.59 3.39 25.93
C GLY A 531 36.98 4.65 26.69
N THR A 532 36.89 4.58 28.02
CA THR A 532 37.26 5.66 28.93
C THR A 532 38.76 5.94 28.84
N GLY A 533 39.13 7.17 28.46
CA GLY A 533 40.54 7.57 28.25
C GLY A 533 41.06 7.39 26.82
N GLY A 534 40.19 7.09 25.84
CA GLY A 534 40.54 7.07 24.42
C GLY A 534 40.98 5.72 23.86
N ALA A 535 41.09 4.68 24.69
CA ALA A 535 41.38 3.31 24.24
C ALA A 535 40.09 2.57 23.87
N GLU A 536 40.03 1.90 22.72
CA GLU A 536 38.85 1.14 22.29
C GLU A 536 38.60 -0.12 23.11
N THR A 537 37.33 -0.40 23.41
CA THR A 537 36.87 -1.62 24.10
C THR A 537 36.09 -2.50 23.14
N LEU A 538 36.39 -3.80 23.10
CA LEU A 538 35.68 -4.78 22.28
C LEU A 538 34.74 -5.61 23.16
N GLN A 539 33.51 -5.77 22.70
CA GLN A 539 32.52 -6.67 23.29
C GLN A 539 31.62 -7.27 22.20
N PHE A 540 30.73 -8.17 22.58
CA PHE A 540 29.85 -8.88 21.66
C PHE A 540 28.41 -8.93 22.18
N ILE A 541 27.45 -8.68 21.29
CA ILE A 541 26.06 -9.05 21.55
C ILE A 541 25.91 -10.55 21.27
N TYR A 542 25.73 -11.33 22.32
CA TYR A 542 25.60 -12.79 22.30
C TYR A 542 24.17 -13.23 21.95
N PHE A 543 23.17 -12.60 22.58
CA PHE A 543 21.75 -12.79 22.30
C PHE A 543 21.03 -11.45 22.24
N CYS A 544 19.92 -11.38 21.52
CA CYS A 544 19.02 -10.22 21.52
C CYS A 544 17.94 -10.31 22.60
N ASP A 545 17.50 -11.52 22.98
CA ASP A 545 16.49 -11.72 24.02
C ASP A 545 16.77 -12.99 24.87
N PRO A 546 17.16 -12.83 26.15
CA PRO A 546 17.56 -11.55 26.74
C PRO A 546 18.78 -10.98 25.99
N THR A 547 18.90 -9.65 25.93
CA THR A 547 20.08 -9.01 25.37
C THR A 547 21.26 -9.30 26.29
N ARG A 548 22.12 -10.24 25.89
CA ARG A 548 23.30 -10.68 26.65
C ARG A 548 24.56 -10.17 25.98
N ILE A 549 25.44 -9.57 26.78
CA ILE A 549 26.68 -8.95 26.32
C ILE A 549 27.86 -9.66 26.96
N VAL A 550 28.89 -9.95 26.16
CA VAL A 550 30.12 -10.62 26.61
C VAL A 550 31.37 -9.85 26.15
N ASP A 551 32.45 -9.92 26.92
CA ASP A 551 33.72 -9.26 26.61
C ASP A 551 34.59 -10.04 25.60
N GLU A 552 35.81 -9.55 25.33
CA GLU A 552 36.78 -10.17 24.42
C GLU A 552 37.38 -11.51 24.91
N ARG A 553 36.95 -11.97 26.09
CA ARG A 553 37.30 -13.26 26.71
C ARG A 553 36.08 -14.18 26.85
N GLY A 554 34.88 -13.70 26.50
CA GLY A 554 33.61 -14.40 26.64
C GLY A 554 32.95 -14.24 28.01
N ALA A 555 33.47 -13.42 28.93
CA ALA A 555 32.81 -13.20 30.21
C ALA A 555 31.57 -12.31 30.04
N THR A 556 30.45 -12.70 30.67
CA THR A 556 29.20 -11.92 30.62
C THR A 556 29.37 -10.58 31.35
N LEU A 557 29.15 -9.49 30.62
CA LEU A 557 29.17 -8.13 31.13
C LEU A 557 27.80 -7.70 31.67
N GLY A 558 26.72 -8.15 31.03
CA GLY A 558 25.36 -7.77 31.40
C GLY A 558 24.29 -8.56 30.64
N GLU A 559 23.09 -8.56 31.20
CA GLU A 559 21.90 -9.15 30.60
C GLU A 559 20.68 -8.26 30.86
N THR A 560 19.95 -7.90 29.81
CA THR A 560 18.73 -7.08 29.89
C THR A 560 17.61 -7.71 29.06
N SER A 561 16.35 -7.52 29.46
CA SER A 561 15.20 -8.00 28.67
C SER A 561 14.63 -6.87 27.84
N PRO A 562 14.58 -6.98 26.49
CA PRO A 562 13.95 -5.95 25.66
C PRO A 562 12.43 -5.91 25.87
N ALA A 563 11.77 -4.81 25.49
CA ALA A 563 10.30 -4.68 25.63
C ALA A 563 9.52 -5.69 24.78
N ILE A 564 10.14 -6.21 23.73
CA ILE A 564 9.59 -7.23 22.81
C ILE A 564 10.13 -8.63 23.10
N ALA A 565 9.39 -9.65 22.69
CA ALA A 565 9.82 -11.03 22.60
C ALA A 565 10.63 -11.21 21.30
N ALA A 566 11.95 -11.34 21.43
CA ALA A 566 12.86 -11.52 20.30
C ALA A 566 13.78 -12.77 20.44
N PRO A 567 13.32 -13.92 20.98
CA PRO A 567 14.18 -15.08 21.24
C PRO A 567 14.70 -15.76 19.97
N ARG A 568 14.21 -15.33 18.79
CA ARG A 568 14.57 -15.84 17.46
C ARG A 568 15.54 -14.95 16.70
N PHE A 569 15.83 -13.75 17.21
CA PHE A 569 16.77 -12.86 16.55
C PHE A 569 18.18 -13.43 16.75
N ARG A 570 18.84 -13.75 15.63
CA ARG A 570 20.22 -14.26 15.61
C ARG A 570 21.11 -13.26 14.88
N GLY A 571 22.29 -13.01 15.43
CA GLY A 571 23.20 -12.02 14.88
C GLY A 571 23.58 -12.27 13.41
N GLY A 572 23.55 -11.23 12.59
CA GLY A 572 24.00 -11.27 11.21
C GLY A 572 25.37 -10.59 11.11
N SER A 573 25.43 -9.29 11.36
CA SER A 573 26.63 -8.45 11.17
C SER A 573 27.35 -8.08 12.47
N GLN A 574 28.45 -7.34 12.34
CA GLN A 574 28.96 -6.45 13.39
C GLN A 574 28.00 -5.28 13.67
N LEU A 575 28.21 -4.60 14.80
CA LEU A 575 27.53 -3.36 15.15
C LEU A 575 28.32 -2.18 14.61
N ILE A 576 27.61 -1.20 14.05
CA ILE A 576 28.18 0.10 13.64
C ILE A 576 27.53 1.23 14.43
N THR A 577 28.27 2.31 14.63
CA THR A 577 27.70 3.55 15.16
C THR A 577 26.66 4.10 14.18
N PHE A 578 25.46 4.37 14.68
CA PHE A 578 24.35 4.83 13.85
C PHE A 578 23.33 5.57 14.71
N ALA A 579 22.93 6.78 14.29
CA ALA A 579 21.86 7.54 14.94
C ALA A 579 21.99 7.72 16.47
N GLY A 580 23.22 7.88 16.99
CA GLY A 580 23.47 8.03 18.43
C GLY A 580 23.36 6.73 19.23
N GLY A 581 23.49 5.59 18.57
CA GLY A 581 23.57 4.27 19.19
C GLY A 581 24.22 3.28 18.23
N TRP A 582 23.74 2.03 18.21
CA TRP A 582 24.38 0.95 17.48
C TRP A 582 23.42 0.17 16.60
N LEU A 583 23.70 0.10 15.30
CA LEU A 583 22.92 -0.66 14.32
C LEU A 583 23.59 -2.00 14.01
N ALA A 584 22.80 -3.07 13.97
CA ALA A 584 23.20 -4.35 13.42
C ALA A 584 22.09 -4.92 12.54
N LEU A 585 22.48 -5.89 11.72
CA LEU A 585 21.57 -6.72 10.96
C LEU A 585 21.46 -8.10 11.62
N ILE A 586 20.24 -8.60 11.80
CA ILE A 586 19.96 -9.95 12.31
C ILE A 586 19.29 -10.80 11.23
N HIS A 587 19.18 -12.10 11.49
CA HIS A 587 18.32 -13.00 10.74
C HIS A 587 17.40 -13.80 11.66
N GLU A 588 16.24 -14.16 11.12
CA GLU A 588 15.24 -15.05 11.71
C GLU A 588 15.06 -16.26 10.80
N VAL A 589 15.24 -17.46 11.34
CA VAL A 589 15.11 -18.70 10.57
C VAL A 589 13.69 -19.25 10.72
N GLN A 590 12.96 -19.29 9.61
CA GLN A 590 11.64 -19.91 9.54
C GLN A 590 11.71 -21.28 8.88
N TRP A 591 11.18 -22.30 9.57
CA TRP A 591 10.99 -23.64 9.01
C TRP A 591 9.57 -23.79 8.47
N ARG A 592 9.41 -24.00 7.17
CA ARG A 592 8.08 -24.27 6.59
C ARG A 592 7.92 -25.75 6.28
N THR A 593 7.31 -26.47 7.22
CA THR A 593 7.13 -27.93 7.18
C THR A 593 6.47 -28.42 5.89
N ALA A 594 5.46 -27.69 5.39
CA ALA A 594 4.78 -28.04 4.14
C ALA A 594 5.72 -28.02 2.91
N GLU A 595 6.76 -27.20 2.95
CA GLU A 595 7.73 -27.01 1.86
C GLU A 595 9.06 -27.73 2.14
N LYS A 596 9.25 -28.27 3.35
CA LYS A 596 10.51 -28.88 3.83
C LYS A 596 11.74 -28.00 3.62
N ARG A 597 11.57 -26.68 3.76
CA ARG A 597 12.59 -25.66 3.46
C ARG A 597 12.74 -24.63 4.57
N ARG A 598 13.95 -24.07 4.67
CA ARG A 598 14.32 -22.97 5.57
C ARG A 598 14.31 -21.63 4.82
N TYR A 599 13.83 -20.60 5.49
CA TYR A 599 13.82 -19.22 5.01
C TYR A 599 14.48 -18.32 6.03
N TYR A 600 15.31 -17.40 5.56
CA TYR A 600 15.99 -16.40 6.38
C TYR A 600 15.35 -15.06 6.09
N LEU A 601 14.78 -14.45 7.12
CA LEU A 601 14.28 -13.07 7.06
C LEU A 601 15.23 -12.18 7.86
N HIS A 602 15.49 -10.99 7.37
CA HIS A 602 16.42 -10.05 7.97
C HIS A 602 15.68 -8.89 8.64
N ARG A 603 16.31 -8.33 9.68
CA ARG A 603 15.90 -7.05 10.28
C ARG A 603 17.11 -6.23 10.62
N PHE A 604 16.93 -4.92 10.56
CA PHE A 604 17.78 -4.02 11.31
C PHE A 604 17.34 -4.00 12.77
N VAL A 605 18.30 -4.05 13.67
CA VAL A 605 18.12 -3.89 15.11
C VAL A 605 19.01 -2.76 15.59
N TRP A 606 18.49 -1.92 16.47
CA TRP A 606 19.21 -0.78 17.00
C TRP A 606 19.23 -0.80 18.53
N PHE A 607 20.42 -0.68 19.09
CA PHE A 607 20.68 -0.62 20.51
C PHE A 607 21.03 0.82 20.92
N ASP A 608 20.52 1.26 22.07
CA ASP A 608 20.92 2.54 22.65
C ASP A 608 22.32 2.47 23.27
N ASP A 609 22.80 3.60 23.82
CA ASP A 609 24.10 3.68 24.49
C ASP A 609 24.20 2.80 25.75
N ALA A 610 23.05 2.42 26.33
CA ALA A 610 22.94 1.47 27.43
C ALA A 610 22.79 0.02 26.93
N GLU A 611 23.05 -0.21 25.64
CA GLU A 611 23.05 -1.52 24.96
C GLU A 611 21.71 -2.26 25.07
N THR A 612 20.63 -1.51 25.25
CA THR A 612 19.28 -2.06 25.25
C THR A 612 18.73 -2.02 23.83
N LEU A 613 18.16 -3.14 23.35
CA LEU A 613 17.47 -3.17 22.07
C LEU A 613 16.24 -2.23 22.13
N ARG A 614 16.29 -1.13 21.38
CA ARG A 614 15.25 -0.08 21.40
C ARG A 614 14.47 0.06 20.11
N LYS A 615 15.07 -0.28 18.97
CA LYS A 615 14.36 -0.19 17.68
C LYS A 615 14.61 -1.39 16.80
N VAL A 616 13.61 -1.71 15.98
CA VAL A 616 13.65 -2.81 15.03
C VAL A 616 13.01 -2.38 13.72
N SER A 617 13.50 -2.87 12.60
CA SER A 617 12.75 -2.81 11.34
C SER A 617 11.73 -3.94 11.27
N ARG A 618 10.77 -3.82 10.36
CA ARG A 618 9.97 -4.96 9.87
C ARG A 618 10.87 -5.97 9.14
N PRO A 619 10.46 -7.25 9.04
CA PRO A 619 11.27 -8.29 8.41
C PRO A 619 11.26 -8.15 6.88
N PHE A 620 12.41 -8.39 6.27
CA PHE A 620 12.60 -8.36 4.81
C PHE A 620 13.51 -9.49 4.32
N PHE A 621 13.61 -9.66 3.01
CA PHE A 621 14.63 -10.48 2.36
C PHE A 621 15.37 -9.61 1.33
N PHE A 622 16.58 -9.94 0.91
CA PHE A 622 17.38 -9.10 0.02
C PHE A 622 16.91 -9.19 -1.43
N ASP A 623 17.01 -10.38 -2.04
CA ASP A 623 16.63 -10.62 -3.44
C ASP A 623 15.48 -11.61 -3.54
N LYS A 624 15.62 -12.80 -2.94
CA LYS A 624 14.61 -13.87 -3.04
C LYS A 624 14.42 -14.58 -1.72
N LYS A 625 13.17 -14.93 -1.42
CA LYS A 625 12.84 -15.76 -0.23
C LYS A 625 13.56 -17.10 -0.34
N GLY A 626 14.52 -17.32 0.56
CA GLY A 626 15.32 -18.53 0.62
C GLY A 626 16.31 -18.46 1.78
N VAL A 627 17.45 -19.13 1.60
CA VAL A 627 18.59 -19.00 2.51
C VAL A 627 19.43 -17.83 2.03
N GLU A 628 19.29 -16.69 2.70
CA GLU A 628 20.17 -15.53 2.57
C GLU A 628 20.89 -15.31 3.89
N PHE A 629 22.20 -15.11 3.86
CA PHE A 629 23.00 -14.93 5.07
C PHE A 629 23.86 -13.68 4.96
N ALA A 630 23.60 -12.72 5.83
CA ALA A 630 24.37 -11.48 5.90
C ALA A 630 25.31 -11.51 7.09
N ALA A 631 26.61 -11.26 6.82
CA ALA A 631 27.68 -11.33 7.81
C ALA A 631 28.47 -10.02 7.96
N GLY A 632 28.10 -8.96 7.26
CA GLY A 632 28.81 -7.68 7.29
C GLY A 632 27.91 -6.47 7.11
N LEU A 633 28.17 -5.43 7.92
CA LEU A 633 27.53 -4.12 7.87
C LEU A 633 28.59 -3.04 8.14
N ALA A 634 28.78 -2.12 7.21
CA ALA A 634 29.77 -1.04 7.34
C ALA A 634 29.24 0.27 6.78
N TRP A 635 29.86 1.39 7.13
CA TRP A 635 29.67 2.64 6.41
C TRP A 635 30.43 2.60 5.08
N HIS A 636 29.79 3.12 4.02
CA HIS A 636 30.52 3.53 2.82
C HIS A 636 31.44 4.71 3.18
N PRO A 637 32.63 4.86 2.56
CA PRO A 637 33.53 6.00 2.79
C PRO A 637 32.92 7.39 2.54
N ASP A 638 31.75 7.46 1.92
CA ASP A 638 31.05 8.73 1.68
C ASP A 638 30.14 9.15 2.84
N GLU A 639 30.02 8.29 3.87
CA GLU A 639 29.23 8.48 5.08
C GLU A 639 27.74 8.79 4.85
N SER A 640 27.23 8.51 3.65
CA SER A 640 25.81 8.66 3.28
C SER A 640 25.11 7.32 3.07
N ARG A 641 25.90 6.27 2.78
CA ARG A 641 25.41 4.92 2.47
C ARG A 641 25.97 3.88 3.43
N LEU A 642 25.18 2.84 3.67
CA LEU A 642 25.60 1.62 4.34
C LEU A 642 25.95 0.54 3.32
N LEU A 643 26.98 -0.23 3.62
CA LEU A 643 27.42 -1.42 2.92
C LEU A 643 26.91 -2.66 3.64
N ILE A 644 26.30 -3.59 2.90
CA ILE A 644 25.81 -4.86 3.44
C ILE A 644 26.37 -5.99 2.60
N SER A 645 27.06 -6.94 3.23
CA SER A 645 27.52 -8.15 2.54
C SER A 645 26.61 -9.32 2.88
N TYR A 646 26.17 -10.05 1.87
CA TYR A 646 25.30 -11.21 2.04
C TYR A 646 25.58 -12.30 1.00
N SER A 647 25.12 -13.50 1.30
CA SER A 647 25.15 -14.65 0.40
C SER A 647 23.73 -15.07 0.03
N VAL A 648 23.64 -15.81 -1.09
CA VAL A 648 22.43 -16.52 -1.50
C VAL A 648 22.78 -18.00 -1.62
N THR A 649 22.04 -18.85 -0.90
CA THR A 649 22.14 -20.33 -0.91
C THR A 649 23.55 -20.89 -0.72
N ASP A 650 24.37 -20.23 0.11
CA ASP A 650 25.80 -20.52 0.33
C ASP A 650 26.61 -20.74 -0.98
N SER A 651 26.20 -20.12 -2.08
CA SER A 651 26.80 -20.33 -3.41
C SER A 651 27.17 -19.04 -4.14
N GLU A 652 26.65 -17.92 -3.69
CA GLU A 652 26.88 -16.60 -4.27
C GLU A 652 27.24 -15.60 -3.17
N SER A 653 27.99 -14.57 -3.53
CA SER A 653 28.40 -13.51 -2.61
C SER A 653 28.11 -12.16 -3.24
N TRP A 654 27.44 -11.33 -2.45
CA TRP A 654 26.87 -10.07 -2.88
C TRP A 654 27.29 -8.94 -1.94
N LEU A 655 27.46 -7.76 -2.52
CA LEU A 655 27.67 -6.52 -1.79
C LEU A 655 26.57 -5.54 -2.19
N ALA A 656 25.83 -5.06 -1.20
CA ALA A 656 24.76 -4.10 -1.36
C ALA A 656 25.09 -2.75 -0.74
N THR A 657 24.49 -1.70 -1.30
CA THR A 657 24.51 -0.33 -0.80
C THR A 657 23.08 0.11 -0.51
N VAL A 658 22.88 0.88 0.56
CA VAL A 658 21.59 1.50 0.89
C VAL A 658 21.81 2.85 1.59
N ASP A 659 20.97 3.84 1.30
CA ASP A 659 21.06 5.16 1.92
C ASP A 659 20.69 5.08 3.42
N GLU A 660 21.46 5.78 4.25
CA GLU A 660 21.29 5.73 5.71
C GLU A 660 19.91 6.22 6.16
N ALA A 661 19.39 7.25 5.47
CA ALA A 661 18.10 7.87 5.79
C ALA A 661 16.93 6.90 5.63
N GLU A 662 16.97 6.01 4.63
CA GLU A 662 15.95 4.98 4.43
C GLU A 662 15.99 3.96 5.58
N VAL A 663 17.17 3.46 5.94
CA VAL A 663 17.34 2.53 7.07
C VAL A 663 16.86 3.16 8.37
N ARG A 664 17.21 4.43 8.62
CA ARG A 664 16.75 5.19 9.78
C ARG A 664 15.23 5.29 9.86
N SER A 665 14.56 5.50 8.73
CA SER A 665 13.10 5.62 8.65
C SER A 665 12.36 4.31 8.96
N LEU A 666 13.01 3.16 8.77
CA LEU A 666 12.43 1.84 9.01
C LEU A 666 12.49 1.38 10.48
N LEU A 667 13.27 2.06 11.32
CA LEU A 667 13.48 1.66 12.71
C LEU A 667 12.31 2.12 13.60
N GLU A 668 11.43 1.18 13.96
CA GLU A 668 10.29 1.37 14.85
C GLU A 668 10.69 1.14 16.32
N ASP A 669 10.20 1.95 17.25
CA ASP A 669 10.46 1.79 18.68
C ASP A 669 9.77 0.54 19.24
N VAL A 670 10.53 -0.31 19.93
CA VAL A 670 10.03 -1.58 20.47
C VAL A 670 8.99 -1.40 21.58
N GLY A 671 8.98 -0.26 22.26
CA GLY A 671 7.99 0.08 23.29
C GLY A 671 6.67 0.61 22.75
N SER A 672 6.61 0.97 21.46
CA SER A 672 5.43 1.53 20.81
C SER A 672 5.19 0.96 19.41
N LEU A 673 5.44 -0.34 19.23
CA LEU A 673 5.12 -1.01 17.96
C LEU A 673 3.63 -0.89 17.64
N PRO A 674 3.26 -0.55 16.40
CA PRO A 674 1.87 -0.35 16.02
C PRO A 674 1.10 -1.67 16.04
N SER A 675 0.01 -1.75 16.81
CA SER A 675 -0.86 -2.95 16.87
C SER A 675 -1.74 -3.13 15.62
N GLY A 676 -1.73 -2.16 14.69
CA GLY A 676 -2.58 -2.12 13.50
C GLY A 676 -4.04 -1.71 13.76
N ALA A 677 -4.43 -1.54 15.03
CA ALA A 677 -5.67 -0.86 15.40
C ALA A 677 -5.59 0.60 14.97
N ALA A 678 -6.70 1.17 14.48
CA ALA A 678 -6.74 2.58 14.16
C ALA A 678 -6.62 3.39 15.47
N ASP A 679 -5.59 4.21 15.60
CA ASP A 679 -5.46 5.11 16.74
C ASP A 679 -6.66 6.07 16.76
N THR A 680 -7.60 5.80 17.66
CA THR A 680 -8.69 6.74 18.00
C THR A 680 -8.18 7.97 18.76
N THR A 681 -6.87 8.04 19.00
CA THR A 681 -6.14 9.15 19.60
C THR A 681 -4.95 9.57 18.74
N SER A 682 -5.18 9.88 17.47
CA SER A 682 -4.32 10.86 16.77
C SER A 682 -4.98 12.22 16.89
N SER A 683 -4.76 12.87 18.02
CA SER A 683 -4.81 14.33 18.05
C SER A 683 -3.68 14.82 17.16
N LEU A 684 -4.03 15.27 15.95
CA LEU A 684 -3.23 16.29 15.29
C LEU A 684 -3.07 17.43 16.30
N THR A 685 -1.88 17.57 16.87
CA THR A 685 -1.46 18.79 17.56
C THR A 685 -1.00 19.77 16.49
N PRO A 686 -1.81 20.76 16.06
CA PRO A 686 -1.28 21.97 15.47
C PRO A 686 -0.58 22.74 16.59
N ALA A 687 0.68 23.10 16.38
CA ALA A 687 1.42 23.97 17.29
C ALA A 687 0.87 25.39 17.19
N PHE A 688 -0.16 25.77 17.97
CA PHE A 688 -0.45 27.18 18.26
C PHE A 688 -1.12 27.39 19.63
N GLY A 689 -0.47 28.25 20.42
CA GLY A 689 -1.02 29.24 21.35
C GLY A 689 -2.25 28.90 22.21
N SER A 690 -1.99 28.77 23.51
CA SER A 690 -2.95 28.76 24.62
C SER A 690 -3.98 29.91 24.60
N GLY A 691 -5.26 29.57 24.79
CA GLY A 691 -6.32 30.51 25.16
C GLY A 691 -7.69 29.84 25.31
N ALA A 692 -8.01 29.29 26.49
CA ALA A 692 -9.39 29.03 26.94
C ALA A 692 -9.93 30.29 27.67
N PRO A 693 -11.21 30.45 28.09
CA PRO A 693 -12.44 29.61 28.00
C PRO A 693 -13.68 30.50 27.58
N PRO A 694 -14.99 30.30 27.95
CA PRO A 694 -15.69 29.20 28.61
C PRO A 694 -17.04 28.72 27.99
N THR A 695 -17.34 27.49 28.40
CA THR A 695 -18.61 26.77 28.64
C THR A 695 -19.99 27.46 28.67
N LYS A 696 -20.98 26.64 28.24
CA LYS A 696 -22.39 26.47 28.70
C LYS A 696 -23.38 27.62 28.46
N THR A 697 -24.40 27.35 27.63
CA THR A 697 -25.79 27.21 28.15
C THR A 697 -26.73 26.46 27.19
N MET A 698 -27.49 25.53 27.77
CA MET A 698 -28.71 24.94 27.22
C MET A 698 -29.83 25.99 27.17
N ILE A 699 -30.83 25.83 26.29
CA ILE A 699 -32.27 25.61 26.65
C ILE A 699 -33.21 25.86 25.46
N LYS A 700 -33.93 24.77 25.13
CA LYS A 700 -35.34 24.57 24.76
C LYS A 700 -36.01 25.24 23.55
N ALA A 701 -36.77 24.35 22.91
CA ALA A 701 -37.91 24.51 22.02
C ALA A 701 -39.14 25.19 22.66
N ASP A 702 -39.98 25.81 21.83
CA ASP A 702 -41.41 25.44 21.74
C ASP A 702 -42.11 26.08 20.51
N ARG A 703 -42.96 25.25 19.87
CA ARG A 703 -44.28 25.48 19.24
C ARG A 703 -44.41 26.48 18.07
N ALA A 704 -44.75 25.99 16.86
CA ALA A 704 -46.11 25.81 16.29
C ALA A 704 -46.78 27.17 16.02
N ASP A 705 -47.23 27.51 14.80
CA ASP A 705 -48.28 26.85 14.02
C ASP A 705 -48.39 27.43 12.59
N ASP A 706 -49.13 26.72 11.73
CA ASP A 706 -49.89 27.17 10.54
C ASP A 706 -49.22 27.66 9.23
N GLY A 707 -49.58 26.95 8.14
CA GLY A 707 -50.17 27.65 6.98
C GLY A 707 -49.51 27.51 5.59
N ALA A 708 -49.86 26.44 4.88
CA ALA A 708 -50.20 26.32 3.46
C ALA A 708 -49.52 27.17 2.34
N MET A 709 -49.01 26.43 1.34
CA MET A 709 -49.00 26.62 -0.13
C MET A 709 -49.07 28.03 -0.76
N GLY A 710 -48.17 28.28 -1.71
CA GLY A 710 -48.40 29.24 -2.80
C GLY A 710 -47.16 29.55 -3.64
N ASP A 711 -47.17 29.10 -4.90
CA ASP A 711 -46.11 29.21 -5.90
C ASP A 711 -46.14 30.56 -6.68
N ALA A 712 -45.03 30.88 -7.35
CA ALA A 712 -44.84 31.82 -8.48
C ALA A 712 -44.54 33.35 -8.27
N ARG A 713 -43.25 33.68 -8.49
CA ARG A 713 -42.64 34.71 -9.40
C ARG A 713 -43.15 36.18 -9.42
N GLN A 714 -42.29 37.15 -9.03
CA GLN A 714 -41.67 38.23 -9.87
C GLN A 714 -41.17 39.48 -9.07
N ALA A 715 -39.84 39.69 -9.10
CA ALA A 715 -39.01 40.90 -9.30
C ALA A 715 -39.24 42.31 -8.64
N LEU A 716 -38.20 42.74 -7.88
CA LEU A 716 -37.50 44.07 -7.76
C LEU A 716 -38.13 45.22 -6.90
N PRO A 717 -37.36 46.22 -6.36
CA PRO A 717 -35.90 46.35 -6.07
C PRO A 717 -35.53 46.99 -4.68
N GLY A 718 -34.27 46.84 -4.25
CA GLY A 718 -33.50 47.88 -3.55
C GLY A 718 -33.51 47.95 -2.00
N GLY A 719 -32.36 47.62 -1.37
CA GLY A 719 -32.05 47.95 0.02
C GLY A 719 -30.68 47.43 0.46
N LYS A 720 -29.75 48.35 0.72
CA LYS A 720 -28.31 48.14 0.95
C LYS A 720 -27.96 47.23 2.14
N GLU A 721 -26.88 46.47 1.95
CA GLU A 721 -26.11 45.67 2.90
C GLU A 721 -25.69 46.43 4.18
N VAL A 722 -25.52 45.69 5.29
CA VAL A 722 -24.19 45.37 5.86
C VAL A 722 -24.27 44.06 6.69
N GLY A 723 -23.49 43.05 6.29
CA GLY A 723 -22.62 42.26 7.19
C GLY A 723 -23.18 41.02 7.91
N ALA A 724 -23.36 39.91 7.19
CA ALA A 724 -23.10 38.56 7.71
C ALA A 724 -22.31 37.80 6.62
N GLY A 725 -21.17 37.20 6.96
CA GLY A 725 -20.29 36.52 5.99
C GLY A 725 -21.02 35.37 5.29
N GLY A 726 -21.49 35.61 4.06
CA GLY A 726 -22.13 34.60 3.22
C GLY A 726 -21.08 33.70 2.57
N MET A 727 -21.26 32.38 2.68
CA MET A 727 -20.54 31.42 1.85
C MET A 727 -20.89 31.70 0.37
N LYS A 728 -19.86 31.88 -0.46
CA LYS A 728 -20.03 32.02 -1.90
C LYS A 728 -20.60 30.74 -2.50
N SER A 729 -21.51 30.86 -3.46
CA SER A 729 -22.04 29.73 -4.21
C SER A 729 -21.00 29.12 -5.15
N THR A 730 -21.18 27.86 -5.58
CA THR A 730 -20.34 27.20 -6.60
C THR A 730 -20.18 28.07 -7.84
N ASP A 731 -21.27 28.69 -8.30
CA ASP A 731 -21.31 29.57 -9.47
C ASP A 731 -20.41 30.81 -9.30
N GLU A 732 -20.51 31.47 -8.15
CA GLU A 732 -19.65 32.62 -7.82
C GLU A 732 -18.17 32.24 -7.79
N ILE A 733 -17.83 31.10 -7.19
CA ILE A 733 -16.44 30.65 -7.08
C ILE A 733 -15.83 30.37 -8.45
N PHE A 734 -16.51 29.61 -9.32
CA PHE A 734 -15.96 29.28 -10.63
C PHE A 734 -15.89 30.49 -11.56
N HIS A 735 -16.84 31.42 -11.48
CA HIS A 735 -16.76 32.64 -12.27
C HIS A 735 -15.75 33.66 -11.73
N GLU A 736 -15.38 33.60 -10.44
CA GLU A 736 -14.21 34.34 -9.95
C GLU A 736 -12.89 33.73 -10.42
N LEU A 737 -12.81 32.39 -10.44
CA LEU A 737 -11.61 31.66 -10.88
C LEU A 737 -11.41 31.74 -12.40
N ALA A 738 -12.49 31.60 -13.18
CA ALA A 738 -12.50 31.61 -14.64
C ALA A 738 -13.56 32.60 -15.17
N PRO A 739 -13.30 33.92 -15.08
CA PRO A 739 -14.25 34.96 -15.49
C PRO A 739 -14.69 34.86 -16.95
N PHE A 740 -13.79 34.39 -17.82
CA PHE A 740 -14.05 34.23 -19.25
C PHE A 740 -15.24 33.31 -19.55
N LEU A 741 -15.65 32.43 -18.62
CA LEU A 741 -16.84 31.59 -18.82
C LEU A 741 -18.17 32.39 -18.82
N ARG A 742 -18.17 33.68 -18.44
CA ARG A 742 -19.37 34.54 -18.48
C ARG A 742 -19.63 35.16 -19.86
N ASP A 743 -18.57 35.41 -20.62
CA ASP A 743 -18.55 36.47 -21.64
C ASP A 743 -18.04 36.00 -23.02
N VAL A 744 -18.12 34.70 -23.36
CA VAL A 744 -17.55 34.17 -24.62
C VAL A 744 -18.53 33.28 -25.40
N ASP A 745 -19.23 33.86 -26.38
CA ASP A 745 -20.18 33.13 -27.23
C ASP A 745 -19.48 32.55 -28.48
N SER A 746 -18.44 33.19 -29.00
CA SER A 746 -17.72 32.73 -30.20
C SER A 746 -16.44 31.93 -29.91
N PRO A 747 -16.02 31.01 -30.82
CA PRO A 747 -14.76 30.25 -30.65
C PRO A 747 -13.51 31.12 -30.57
N LEU A 748 -13.50 32.27 -31.28
CA LEU A 748 -12.40 33.23 -31.23
C LEU A 748 -12.30 33.89 -29.85
N GLU A 749 -13.42 34.35 -29.28
CA GLU A 749 -13.45 34.94 -27.94
C GLU A 749 -13.07 33.92 -26.87
N ARG A 750 -13.54 32.67 -26.99
CA ARG A 750 -13.14 31.55 -26.11
C ARG A 750 -11.63 31.36 -26.11
N ARG A 751 -11.02 31.41 -27.30
CA ARG A 751 -9.57 31.28 -27.48
C ARG A 751 -8.80 32.42 -26.82
N GLU A 752 -9.23 33.65 -27.04
CA GLU A 752 -8.54 34.85 -26.53
C GLU A 752 -8.73 35.00 -25.01
N GLY A 753 -9.97 34.87 -24.51
CA GLY A 753 -10.32 35.07 -23.10
C GLY A 753 -9.74 34.02 -22.14
N SER A 754 -9.55 32.78 -22.60
CA SER A 754 -8.98 31.70 -21.77
C SER A 754 -7.45 31.71 -21.70
N ARG A 755 -6.76 32.41 -22.63
CA ARG A 755 -5.31 32.26 -22.83
C ARG A 755 -4.48 32.65 -21.60
N GLN A 756 -4.87 33.71 -20.89
CA GLN A 756 -4.19 34.11 -19.66
C GLN A 756 -4.38 33.08 -18.54
N PHE A 757 -5.57 32.50 -18.41
CA PHE A 757 -5.89 31.50 -17.41
C PHE A 757 -5.05 30.22 -17.60
N ASP A 758 -4.86 29.83 -18.86
CA ASP A 758 -4.15 28.61 -19.26
C ASP A 758 -2.62 28.74 -19.22
N ALA A 759 -2.07 29.96 -19.23
CA ALA A 759 -0.62 30.18 -19.18
C ALA A 759 0.08 29.47 -18.01
N ARG A 760 -0.68 29.24 -16.92
CA ARG A 760 -0.25 28.50 -15.72
C ARG A 760 0.07 27.03 -15.98
N ILE A 761 -0.37 26.44 -17.09
CA ILE A 761 -0.06 25.03 -17.41
C ILE A 761 1.39 24.85 -17.86
N SER A 762 2.02 25.90 -18.39
CA SER A 762 3.31 25.81 -19.09
C SER A 762 4.42 25.13 -18.27
N PRO A 763 4.61 25.41 -16.96
CA PRO A 763 5.62 24.72 -16.14
C PRO A 763 5.37 23.22 -15.94
N PHE A 764 4.13 22.77 -16.15
CA PHE A 764 3.72 21.38 -15.95
C PHE A 764 3.71 20.57 -17.25
N LEU A 765 4.11 21.15 -18.37
CA LEU A 765 4.27 20.45 -19.64
C LEU A 765 5.75 20.06 -19.84
N GLY A 766 6.01 18.76 -19.98
CA GLY A 766 7.33 18.22 -20.25
C GLY A 766 7.81 18.47 -21.69
N SER A 767 9.12 18.32 -21.91
CA SER A 767 9.73 18.32 -23.25
C SER A 767 9.39 17.05 -24.04
N ASP A 768 9.72 17.00 -25.33
CA ASP A 768 9.34 15.90 -26.23
C ASP A 768 9.92 14.52 -25.84
N ASP A 769 10.99 14.45 -25.03
CA ASP A 769 11.59 13.20 -24.52
C ASP A 769 10.93 12.67 -23.23
N THR A 770 9.84 13.30 -22.80
CA THR A 770 9.11 12.95 -21.58
C THR A 770 8.33 11.65 -21.75
N ALA A 771 8.45 10.73 -20.78
CA ALA A 771 7.51 9.62 -20.64
C ALA A 771 6.08 10.16 -20.43
N LEU A 772 5.19 9.87 -21.37
CA LEU A 772 3.81 10.34 -21.35
C LEU A 772 2.97 9.54 -20.33
N ALA A 773 2.00 10.21 -19.71
CA ALA A 773 1.13 9.61 -18.72
C ALA A 773 0.29 8.46 -19.31
N GLN A 774 0.09 7.39 -18.52
CA GLN A 774 -0.84 6.32 -18.83
C GLN A 774 -2.26 6.88 -18.96
N ILE A 775 -2.87 6.68 -20.12
CA ILE A 775 -4.29 6.94 -20.34
C ILE A 775 -5.08 5.68 -19.97
N ASN A 776 -6.14 5.89 -19.21
CA ASN A 776 -7.09 4.88 -18.80
C ASN A 776 -8.49 5.24 -19.30
N CYS A 777 -9.14 4.29 -19.96
CA CYS A 777 -10.53 4.39 -20.38
C CYS A 777 -11.34 3.24 -19.78
N PHE A 778 -12.63 3.45 -19.53
CA PHE A 778 -13.57 2.37 -19.24
C PHE A 778 -14.49 2.13 -20.44
N TYR A 779 -14.67 0.87 -20.83
CA TYR A 779 -15.62 0.52 -21.89
C TYR A 779 -16.21 -0.88 -21.66
N GLN A 780 -17.53 -0.95 -21.53
CA GLN A 780 -18.24 -2.22 -21.42
C GLN A 780 -18.99 -2.55 -22.70
N VAL A 781 -18.74 -3.74 -23.25
CA VAL A 781 -19.51 -4.25 -24.40
C VAL A 781 -20.90 -4.66 -23.92
N MET A 782 -21.90 -3.84 -24.27
CA MET A 782 -23.31 -4.09 -23.93
C MET A 782 -24.07 -4.86 -25.02
N SER A 783 -23.52 -4.94 -26.24
CA SER A 783 -24.11 -5.66 -27.37
C SER A 783 -23.02 -6.21 -28.29
N ASP A 784 -23.13 -7.48 -28.66
CA ASP A 784 -22.18 -8.16 -29.56
C ASP A 784 -22.28 -7.69 -31.03
N LYS A 785 -23.26 -6.83 -31.34
CA LYS A 785 -23.44 -6.22 -32.66
C LYS A 785 -22.88 -4.80 -32.77
N ALA A 786 -22.29 -4.26 -31.70
CA ALA A 786 -21.75 -2.91 -31.71
C ALA A 786 -20.48 -2.84 -32.57
N GLU A 787 -20.37 -1.83 -33.44
CA GLU A 787 -19.23 -1.69 -34.36
C GLU A 787 -18.00 -1.00 -33.75
N HIS A 788 -18.06 -0.63 -32.46
CA HIS A 788 -16.97 -0.06 -31.62
C HIS A 788 -16.11 1.07 -32.24
N ARG A 789 -16.56 1.71 -33.32
CA ARG A 789 -15.74 2.63 -34.13
C ARG A 789 -15.17 3.80 -33.33
N THR A 790 -15.98 4.44 -32.50
CA THR A 790 -15.57 5.56 -31.64
C THR A 790 -14.50 5.17 -30.62
N LEU A 791 -14.63 3.97 -30.01
CA LEU A 791 -13.64 3.45 -29.07
C LEU A 791 -12.29 3.19 -29.78
N ILE A 792 -12.35 2.57 -30.97
CA ILE A 792 -11.16 2.31 -31.78
C ILE A 792 -10.48 3.63 -32.12
N ALA A 793 -11.23 4.61 -32.65
CA ALA A 793 -10.73 5.95 -32.94
C ALA A 793 -10.05 6.62 -31.74
N ALA A 794 -10.74 6.69 -30.60
CA ALA A 794 -10.22 7.30 -29.39
C ALA A 794 -8.92 6.61 -28.95
N THR A 795 -8.94 5.30 -28.72
CA THR A 795 -7.79 4.56 -28.18
C THR A 795 -6.61 4.48 -29.15
N THR A 796 -6.85 4.34 -30.45
CA THR A 796 -5.78 4.35 -31.46
C THR A 796 -5.17 5.74 -31.62
N SER A 797 -5.96 6.81 -31.53
CA SER A 797 -5.43 8.18 -31.55
C SER A 797 -4.55 8.47 -30.32
N MET A 798 -4.94 7.99 -29.14
CA MET A 798 -4.16 8.10 -27.92
C MET A 798 -2.81 7.36 -28.03
N ARG A 799 -2.84 6.14 -28.60
CA ARG A 799 -1.62 5.36 -28.90
C ARG A 799 -0.74 6.03 -29.94
N ALA A 800 -1.34 6.60 -31.00
CA ALA A 800 -0.62 7.32 -32.05
C ALA A 800 0.02 8.61 -31.52
N ALA A 801 -0.61 9.27 -30.55
CA ALA A 801 -0.04 10.38 -29.79
C ALA A 801 1.06 9.94 -28.79
N GLY A 802 1.45 8.66 -28.76
CA GLY A 802 2.57 8.14 -27.98
C GLY A 802 2.24 7.74 -26.55
N HIS A 803 1.01 7.93 -26.08
CA HIS A 803 0.64 7.56 -24.71
C HIS A 803 0.54 6.04 -24.55
N PRO A 804 0.93 5.49 -23.39
CA PRO A 804 0.45 4.17 -22.99
C PRO A 804 -1.05 4.24 -22.73
N VAL A 805 -1.82 3.28 -23.26
CA VAL A 805 -3.29 3.28 -23.20
C VAL A 805 -3.79 1.96 -22.62
N ARG A 806 -4.71 2.05 -21.67
CA ARG A 806 -5.34 0.92 -21.00
C ARG A 806 -6.85 1.07 -21.02
N VAL A 807 -7.55 0.03 -21.48
CA VAL A 807 -9.01 -0.04 -21.47
C VAL A 807 -9.47 -1.07 -20.45
N TRP A 808 -10.33 -0.63 -19.55
CA TRP A 808 -10.92 -1.44 -18.48
C TRP A 808 -12.32 -1.90 -18.88
N SER A 809 -12.59 -3.19 -18.71
CA SER A 809 -13.89 -3.78 -19.03
C SER A 809 -14.19 -4.99 -18.14
N TYR A 810 -15.46 -5.27 -17.86
CA TYR A 810 -15.87 -6.55 -17.27
C TYR A 810 -16.02 -7.67 -18.29
N ALA A 811 -15.79 -7.39 -19.58
CA ALA A 811 -15.69 -8.37 -20.65
C ALA A 811 -14.42 -8.13 -21.49
N PRO A 812 -13.21 -8.17 -20.87
CA PRO A 812 -11.96 -7.83 -21.56
C PRO A 812 -11.70 -8.71 -22.79
N GLU A 813 -12.17 -9.96 -22.78
CA GLU A 813 -12.08 -10.89 -23.91
C GLU A 813 -12.79 -10.37 -25.16
N LYS A 814 -13.86 -9.58 -25.01
CA LYS A 814 -14.59 -8.98 -26.14
C LYS A 814 -13.86 -7.80 -26.76
N LEU A 815 -12.86 -7.25 -26.09
CA LEU A 815 -12.06 -6.12 -26.54
C LEU A 815 -10.68 -6.54 -27.09
N GLY A 816 -10.46 -7.83 -27.34
CA GLY A 816 -9.19 -8.35 -27.86
C GLY A 816 -8.74 -7.72 -29.18
N PHE A 817 -9.66 -7.15 -29.97
CA PHE A 817 -9.35 -6.42 -31.20
C PHE A 817 -8.54 -5.14 -30.97
N LEU A 818 -8.47 -4.60 -29.74
CA LEU A 818 -7.65 -3.44 -29.41
C LEU A 818 -6.17 -3.78 -29.18
N VAL A 819 -5.86 -5.03 -28.80
CA VAL A 819 -4.49 -5.45 -28.46
C VAL A 819 -3.49 -5.27 -29.61
N PRO A 820 -3.82 -5.63 -30.88
CA PRO A 820 -2.92 -5.36 -32.01
C PRO A 820 -2.57 -3.89 -32.23
N HIS A 821 -3.37 -2.96 -31.70
CA HIS A 821 -3.11 -1.52 -31.76
C HIS A 821 -2.23 -1.02 -30.60
N GLY A 822 -1.65 -1.91 -29.79
CA GLY A 822 -0.81 -1.56 -28.64
C GLY A 822 -1.59 -1.05 -27.43
N VAL A 823 -2.90 -1.30 -27.38
CA VAL A 823 -3.78 -0.97 -26.26
C VAL A 823 -3.80 -2.12 -25.27
N GLU A 824 -3.53 -1.83 -24.01
CA GLU A 824 -3.65 -2.80 -22.92
C GLU A 824 -5.13 -2.97 -22.55
N VAL A 825 -5.62 -4.21 -22.43
CA VAL A 825 -6.98 -4.48 -21.98
C VAL A 825 -6.93 -5.18 -20.63
N ARG A 826 -7.66 -4.65 -19.64
CA ARG A 826 -7.69 -5.17 -18.26
C ARG A 826 -9.11 -5.42 -17.77
N ASN A 827 -9.22 -6.32 -16.81
CA ASN A 827 -10.49 -6.62 -16.17
C ASN A 827 -10.85 -5.50 -15.19
N ALA A 828 -12.01 -4.87 -15.35
CA ALA A 828 -12.50 -3.82 -14.46
C ALA A 828 -12.76 -4.33 -13.03
N ASP A 829 -12.92 -5.65 -12.85
CA ASP A 829 -13.03 -6.32 -11.55
C ASP A 829 -11.75 -6.23 -10.69
N ASP A 830 -10.63 -5.82 -11.31
CA ASP A 830 -9.39 -5.53 -10.57
C ASP A 830 -9.50 -4.23 -9.74
N VAL A 831 -10.33 -3.28 -10.21
CA VAL A 831 -10.50 -1.92 -9.65
C VAL A 831 -11.80 -1.79 -8.86
N MET A 832 -12.92 -2.27 -9.44
CA MET A 832 -14.22 -2.22 -8.78
C MET A 832 -14.92 -3.58 -8.91
N PRO A 833 -15.44 -4.17 -7.83
CA PRO A 833 -16.05 -5.50 -7.91
C PRO A 833 -17.23 -5.57 -8.88
N ARG A 834 -17.33 -6.66 -9.65
CA ARG A 834 -18.42 -6.93 -10.59
C ARG A 834 -19.80 -6.84 -9.94
N ALA A 835 -19.94 -7.31 -8.70
CA ALA A 835 -21.20 -7.21 -7.97
C ALA A 835 -21.66 -5.77 -7.75
N LEU A 836 -20.73 -4.82 -7.57
CA LEU A 836 -21.04 -3.41 -7.44
C LEU A 836 -21.40 -2.80 -8.81
N PHE A 837 -20.67 -3.17 -9.86
CA PHE A 837 -21.05 -2.84 -11.25
C PHE A 837 -22.47 -3.30 -11.59
N GLU A 838 -22.77 -4.58 -11.38
CA GLU A 838 -24.09 -5.16 -11.65
C GLU A 838 -25.18 -4.45 -10.85
N ARG A 839 -24.94 -4.12 -9.58
CA ARG A 839 -25.90 -3.39 -8.74
C ARG A 839 -26.15 -1.97 -9.24
N ILE A 840 -25.09 -1.25 -9.61
CA ILE A 840 -25.19 0.13 -10.12
C ILE A 840 -25.94 0.12 -11.45
N VAL A 841 -25.56 -0.76 -12.38
CA VAL A 841 -26.17 -0.83 -13.72
C VAL A 841 -27.59 -1.41 -13.69
N ALA A 842 -27.91 -2.33 -12.78
CA ALA A 842 -29.28 -2.83 -12.65
C ALA A 842 -30.29 -1.75 -12.22
N GLY A 843 -29.82 -0.73 -11.50
CA GLY A 843 -30.65 0.37 -10.99
C GLY A 843 -30.42 1.73 -11.68
N SER A 844 -29.60 1.80 -12.73
CA SER A 844 -29.24 3.07 -13.39
C SER A 844 -28.57 2.88 -14.75
N GLU A 845 -28.16 3.97 -15.41
CA GLU A 845 -27.37 3.91 -16.64
C GLU A 845 -25.87 3.70 -16.36
N ILE A 846 -25.19 3.06 -17.31
CA ILE A 846 -23.75 2.78 -17.22
C ILE A 846 -22.86 4.02 -17.04
N ARG A 847 -23.34 5.21 -17.46
CA ARG A 847 -22.63 6.48 -17.24
C ARG A 847 -22.38 6.78 -15.75
N TYR A 848 -23.33 6.43 -14.87
CA TYR A 848 -23.19 6.62 -13.43
C TYR A 848 -22.12 5.70 -12.85
N PHE A 849 -22.03 4.47 -13.37
CA PHE A 849 -20.92 3.58 -13.05
C PHE A 849 -19.59 4.18 -13.51
N SER A 850 -19.52 4.71 -14.73
CA SER A 850 -18.31 5.33 -15.28
C SER A 850 -17.81 6.52 -14.43
N ASP A 851 -18.73 7.34 -13.91
CA ASP A 851 -18.43 8.44 -12.98
C ASP A 851 -17.82 7.93 -11.67
N ILE A 852 -18.37 6.87 -11.10
CA ILE A 852 -17.81 6.28 -9.86
C ILE A 852 -16.45 5.60 -10.16
N PHE A 853 -16.40 4.85 -11.25
CA PHE A 853 -15.25 4.04 -11.64
C PHE A 853 -14.03 4.91 -11.94
N ARG A 854 -14.20 6.09 -12.56
CA ARG A 854 -13.06 6.99 -12.84
C ARG A 854 -12.37 7.47 -11.57
N TYR A 855 -13.12 7.74 -10.50
CA TYR A 855 -12.53 8.15 -9.23
C TYR A 855 -11.78 7.00 -8.55
N ALA A 856 -12.39 5.81 -8.50
CA ALA A 856 -11.74 4.61 -7.98
C ALA A 856 -10.44 4.29 -8.75
N LEU A 857 -10.53 4.31 -10.08
CA LEU A 857 -9.43 3.99 -10.97
C LEU A 857 -8.26 4.98 -10.83
N LEU A 858 -8.55 6.28 -10.84
CA LEU A 858 -7.52 7.30 -10.68
C LEU A 858 -6.92 7.31 -9.27
N TYR A 859 -7.71 6.98 -8.24
CA TYR A 859 -7.17 6.76 -6.91
C TYR A 859 -6.18 5.60 -6.87
N GLU A 860 -6.49 4.46 -7.48
CA GLU A 860 -5.63 3.28 -7.42
C GLU A 860 -4.42 3.33 -8.37
N HIS A 861 -4.63 3.81 -9.59
CA HIS A 861 -3.64 3.72 -10.67
C HIS A 861 -3.04 5.07 -11.09
N GLY A 862 -3.70 6.19 -10.75
CA GLY A 862 -3.32 7.51 -11.25
C GLY A 862 -3.30 7.60 -12.77
N GLY A 863 -2.60 8.60 -13.29
CA GLY A 863 -2.49 8.87 -14.71
C GLY A 863 -3.67 9.70 -15.24
N LEU A 864 -3.98 9.57 -16.52
CA LEU A 864 -5.08 10.24 -17.18
C LEU A 864 -6.29 9.31 -17.24
N TRP A 865 -7.43 9.76 -16.75
CA TRP A 865 -8.72 9.27 -17.20
C TRP A 865 -9.07 9.99 -18.50
N MET A 866 -9.52 9.24 -19.51
CA MET A 866 -10.16 9.81 -20.69
C MET A 866 -11.43 9.03 -21.02
N ASP A 867 -12.51 9.75 -21.31
CA ASP A 867 -13.72 9.12 -21.84
C ASP A 867 -13.42 8.44 -23.19
N SER A 868 -14.13 7.34 -23.48
CA SER A 868 -13.87 6.48 -24.65
C SER A 868 -14.24 7.12 -26.00
N ASP A 869 -14.60 8.39 -26.00
CA ASP A 869 -14.95 9.22 -27.15
C ASP A 869 -14.14 10.53 -27.17
N VAL A 870 -13.01 10.59 -26.46
CA VAL A 870 -12.00 11.65 -26.61
C VAL A 870 -10.95 11.20 -27.61
N VAL A 871 -10.76 11.98 -28.68
CA VAL A 871 -9.76 11.72 -29.72
C VAL A 871 -8.55 12.62 -29.49
N MET A 872 -7.37 12.02 -29.36
CA MET A 872 -6.10 12.74 -29.19
C MET A 872 -5.60 13.23 -30.55
N LEU A 873 -5.26 14.52 -30.62
CA LEU A 873 -4.69 15.14 -31.81
C LEU A 873 -3.16 15.18 -31.74
N ARG A 874 -2.59 15.21 -30.53
CA ARG A 874 -1.14 15.25 -30.28
C ARG A 874 -0.83 14.85 -28.82
N PRO A 875 0.44 14.54 -28.48
CA PRO A 875 0.82 14.14 -27.13
C PRO A 875 0.48 15.21 -26.08
N PHE A 876 0.02 14.81 -24.89
CA PHE A 876 -0.22 15.69 -23.74
C PHE A 876 0.80 15.40 -22.63
N PRO A 877 1.98 16.06 -22.61
CA PRO A 877 3.09 15.75 -21.72
C PRO A 877 2.91 16.36 -20.32
N PHE A 878 1.74 16.22 -19.72
CA PHE A 878 1.42 16.81 -18.41
C PHE A 878 2.13 16.09 -17.24
N ARG A 879 2.67 16.88 -16.31
CA ARG A 879 3.48 16.44 -15.15
C ARG A 879 3.04 17.06 -13.81
N GLY A 880 1.91 17.76 -13.76
CA GLY A 880 1.35 18.32 -12.53
C GLY A 880 0.82 17.25 -11.57
N ASP A 881 0.20 17.66 -10.46
CA ASP A 881 -0.42 16.73 -9.50
C ASP A 881 -1.85 16.35 -9.91
N HIS A 882 -2.60 17.32 -10.45
CA HIS A 882 -3.96 17.14 -10.95
C HIS A 882 -4.19 17.94 -12.23
N PHE A 883 -5.14 17.51 -13.04
CA PHE A 883 -5.65 18.26 -14.18
C PHE A 883 -7.15 18.05 -14.24
N PHE A 884 -7.92 19.13 -14.27
CA PHE A 884 -9.36 19.08 -14.46
C PHE A 884 -9.77 20.02 -15.59
N ASN A 885 -10.42 19.44 -16.60
CA ASN A 885 -10.88 20.20 -17.75
C ASN A 885 -12.25 20.83 -17.48
N LEU A 886 -12.32 22.16 -17.59
CA LEU A 886 -13.58 22.89 -17.52
C LEU A 886 -14.46 22.60 -18.76
N GLN A 887 -15.70 23.10 -18.74
CA GLN A 887 -16.58 23.14 -19.91
C GLN A 887 -17.10 24.57 -20.15
N TRP A 888 -17.43 24.89 -21.42
CA TRP A 888 -17.89 26.24 -21.78
C TRP A 888 -19.30 26.50 -21.23
N HIS A 889 -20.25 25.60 -21.47
CA HIS A 889 -21.63 25.74 -20.99
C HIS A 889 -22.01 24.69 -19.94
N GLY A 890 -22.54 25.13 -18.81
CA GLY A 890 -23.07 24.25 -17.76
C GLY A 890 -23.25 24.85 -16.37
N SER A 891 -22.86 26.12 -16.18
CA SER A 891 -23.02 26.89 -14.93
C SER A 891 -24.44 26.85 -14.36
N HIS A 892 -25.45 27.02 -15.23
CA HIS A 892 -26.88 26.96 -14.87
C HIS A 892 -27.36 25.64 -14.24
N LYS A 893 -26.56 24.56 -14.30
CA LYS A 893 -26.81 23.27 -13.64
C LYS A 893 -25.73 22.90 -12.61
N GLY A 894 -24.78 23.80 -12.33
CA GLY A 894 -23.64 23.56 -11.45
C GLY A 894 -22.56 22.66 -12.06
N HIS A 895 -22.54 22.49 -13.39
CA HIS A 895 -21.55 21.67 -14.08
C HIS A 895 -20.47 22.61 -14.64
N PHE A 896 -19.40 22.84 -13.89
CA PHE A 896 -18.26 23.63 -14.37
C PHE A 896 -17.13 22.76 -14.91
N ILE A 897 -17.02 21.53 -14.39
CA ILE A 897 -16.01 20.56 -14.77
C ILE A 897 -16.67 19.40 -15.51
N CYS A 898 -16.18 19.08 -16.71
CA CYS A 898 -16.77 18.03 -17.54
C CYS A 898 -16.47 16.61 -17.03
N GLY A 899 -15.31 16.42 -16.41
CA GLY A 899 -14.83 15.12 -15.91
C GLY A 899 -14.35 14.15 -17.00
N ASN A 900 -14.49 14.49 -18.28
CA ASN A 900 -14.12 13.64 -19.42
C ASN A 900 -12.60 13.40 -19.54
N VAL A 901 -11.80 14.36 -19.07
CA VAL A 901 -10.35 14.23 -18.94
C VAL A 901 -9.93 14.68 -17.55
N ILE A 902 -9.34 13.77 -16.78
CA ILE A 902 -8.86 14.04 -15.42
C ILE A 902 -7.46 13.44 -15.28
N TYR A 903 -6.49 14.23 -14.83
CA TYR A 903 -5.23 13.70 -14.33
C TYR A 903 -5.23 13.67 -12.81
N ALA A 904 -4.70 12.61 -12.22
CA ALA A 904 -4.30 12.60 -10.82
C ALA A 904 -3.10 11.69 -10.60
N LYS A 905 -2.24 12.05 -9.64
CA LYS A 905 -1.31 11.08 -9.05
C LYS A 905 -2.08 9.98 -8.29
N PRO A 906 -1.57 8.73 -8.28
CA PRO A 906 -2.18 7.66 -7.52
C PRO A 906 -2.23 8.02 -6.03
N TYR A 907 -3.21 7.47 -5.33
CA TYR A 907 -3.49 7.69 -3.91
C TYR A 907 -3.85 9.14 -3.54
N SER A 908 -4.31 9.93 -4.51
CA SER A 908 -4.84 11.28 -4.23
C SER A 908 -6.01 11.21 -3.25
N ARG A 909 -5.86 11.87 -2.09
CA ARG A 909 -6.91 11.99 -1.08
C ARG A 909 -8.22 12.57 -1.65
N HIS A 910 -8.11 13.47 -2.64
CA HIS A 910 -9.28 14.08 -3.26
C HIS A 910 -10.05 13.08 -4.12
N LEU A 911 -9.34 12.21 -4.86
CA LEU A 911 -9.98 11.16 -5.67
C LEU A 911 -10.61 10.09 -4.77
N ARG A 912 -9.99 9.81 -3.61
CA ARG A 912 -10.60 8.95 -2.58
C ARG A 912 -11.92 9.50 -2.07
N VAL A 913 -11.95 10.78 -1.68
CA VAL A 913 -13.16 11.43 -1.16
C VAL A 913 -14.24 11.52 -2.24
N LEU A 914 -13.88 11.88 -3.48
CA LEU A 914 -14.81 11.88 -4.61
C LEU A 914 -15.40 10.49 -4.87
N TYR A 915 -14.58 9.44 -4.78
CA TYR A 915 -15.07 8.06 -4.89
C TYR A 915 -16.09 7.72 -3.78
N GLU A 916 -15.76 8.00 -2.51
CA GLU A 916 -16.66 7.75 -1.38
C GLU A 916 -17.98 8.53 -1.50
N LEU A 917 -17.90 9.83 -1.78
CA LEU A 917 -19.06 10.69 -1.99
C LEU A 917 -19.91 10.23 -3.17
N SER A 918 -19.29 9.75 -4.26
CA SER A 918 -20.02 9.25 -5.43
C SER A 918 -20.84 7.99 -5.10
N ILE A 919 -20.29 7.07 -4.29
CA ILE A 919 -21.00 5.87 -3.81
C ILE A 919 -22.13 6.24 -2.85
N GLU A 920 -21.86 7.13 -1.90
CA GLU A 920 -22.86 7.60 -0.92
C GLU A 920 -24.03 8.28 -1.61
N ARG A 921 -23.75 9.27 -2.49
CA ARG A 921 -24.78 9.97 -3.27
C ARG A 921 -25.52 9.02 -4.20
N PHE A 922 -24.86 8.00 -4.77
CA PHE A 922 -25.53 7.01 -5.60
C PHE A 922 -26.56 6.17 -4.82
N HIS A 923 -26.33 5.92 -3.52
CA HIS A 923 -27.24 5.11 -2.69
C HIS A 923 -28.24 5.95 -1.87
N ALA A 924 -28.17 7.27 -1.92
CA ALA A 924 -29.12 8.15 -1.24
C ALA A 924 -30.55 8.05 -1.82
N ALA A 925 -31.56 8.33 -1.00
CA ALA A 925 -32.98 8.10 -1.31
C ALA A 925 -33.62 9.03 -2.37
N HIS A 926 -32.85 9.94 -2.98
CA HIS A 926 -33.36 10.95 -3.91
C HIS A 926 -33.20 10.50 -5.37
N GLY A 927 -34.05 10.99 -6.27
CA GLY A 927 -33.92 10.76 -7.71
C GLY A 927 -32.59 11.30 -8.23
N LYS A 928 -31.92 10.55 -9.11
CA LYS A 928 -30.59 10.87 -9.64
C LYS A 928 -30.74 11.77 -10.87
N GLU A 929 -30.34 13.03 -10.76
CA GLU A 929 -30.21 13.90 -11.92
C GLU A 929 -28.84 13.71 -12.58
N PHE A 930 -28.76 14.10 -13.85
CA PHE A 930 -27.51 14.04 -14.60
C PHE A 930 -26.46 14.93 -13.93
N GLY A 931 -25.29 14.35 -13.62
CA GLY A 931 -24.16 15.08 -13.03
C GLY A 931 -23.98 14.91 -11.52
N ASP A 932 -25.00 14.45 -10.79
CA ASP A 932 -25.02 14.43 -9.31
C ASP A 932 -23.88 13.67 -8.63
N ILE A 933 -23.30 12.70 -9.33
CA ILE A 933 -22.18 11.86 -8.87
C ILE A 933 -20.94 11.97 -9.78
N GLY A 934 -20.98 12.86 -10.78
CA GLY A 934 -19.93 13.07 -11.77
C GLY A 934 -19.60 14.56 -11.88
N PRO A 935 -19.87 15.22 -13.03
CA PRO A 935 -19.57 16.64 -13.26
C PRO A 935 -20.00 17.61 -12.15
N LYS A 936 -21.21 17.44 -11.61
CA LYS A 936 -21.74 18.31 -10.54
C LYS A 936 -21.06 18.03 -9.21
N LEU A 937 -20.94 16.76 -8.82
CA LEU A 937 -20.19 16.37 -7.60
C LEU A 937 -18.76 16.92 -7.63
N LEU A 938 -18.09 16.79 -8.78
CA LEU A 938 -16.74 17.29 -8.95
C LEU A 938 -16.67 18.82 -8.81
N SER A 939 -17.60 19.54 -9.43
CA SER A 939 -17.69 21.01 -9.32
C SER A 939 -17.99 21.45 -7.89
N ASP A 940 -18.98 20.85 -7.23
CA ASP A 940 -19.36 21.12 -5.84
C ASP A 940 -18.18 20.85 -4.88
N TYR A 941 -17.45 19.75 -5.08
CA TYR A 941 -16.32 19.37 -4.24
C TYR A 941 -15.18 20.39 -4.36
N ILE A 942 -14.79 20.80 -5.57
CA ILE A 942 -13.71 21.78 -5.77
C ILE A 942 -14.13 23.19 -5.29
N ALA A 943 -15.43 23.52 -5.37
CA ALA A 943 -15.97 24.74 -4.78
C ALA A 943 -15.98 24.71 -3.25
N SER A 944 -16.00 23.54 -2.61
CA SER A 944 -15.92 23.42 -1.14
C SER A 944 -14.53 23.73 -0.59
N ASP A 945 -14.43 23.97 0.72
CA ASP A 945 -13.14 24.13 1.41
C ASP A 945 -12.27 22.87 1.32
N ALA A 946 -12.89 21.68 1.32
CA ALA A 946 -12.19 20.40 1.25
C ALA A 946 -11.51 20.16 -0.12
N GLY A 947 -12.02 20.78 -1.18
CA GLY A 947 -11.46 20.72 -2.53
C GLY A 947 -10.72 21.99 -2.95
N ALA A 948 -10.52 22.96 -2.05
CA ALA A 948 -9.98 24.26 -2.40
C ALA A 948 -8.58 24.20 -3.05
N GLU A 949 -7.75 23.24 -2.63
CA GLU A 949 -6.42 22.99 -3.20
C GLU A 949 -6.47 22.54 -4.67
N LEU A 950 -7.60 22.00 -5.14
CA LEU A 950 -7.75 21.57 -6.53
C LEU A 950 -8.02 22.74 -7.49
N ARG A 951 -8.34 23.93 -6.98
CA ARG A 951 -8.71 25.10 -7.81
C ARG A 951 -7.55 25.57 -8.70
N GLU A 952 -6.31 25.42 -8.24
CA GLU A 952 -5.13 25.77 -9.03
C GLU A 952 -4.91 24.82 -10.23
N TRP A 953 -5.55 23.65 -10.21
CA TRP A 953 -5.43 22.60 -11.24
C TRP A 953 -6.61 22.58 -12.23
N LEU A 954 -7.43 23.64 -12.21
CA LEU A 954 -8.47 23.87 -13.21
C LEU A 954 -7.87 24.51 -14.45
N PHE A 955 -8.20 23.97 -15.63
CA PHE A 955 -7.75 24.47 -16.93
C PHE A 955 -8.94 24.68 -17.86
N SER A 956 -8.81 25.62 -18.80
CA SER A 956 -9.93 26.00 -19.65
C SER A 956 -10.39 24.83 -20.53
N PRO A 957 -11.61 24.89 -21.09
CA PRO A 957 -12.09 23.81 -21.95
C PRO A 957 -11.27 23.67 -23.26
N MET A 958 -10.40 24.63 -23.62
CA MET A 958 -9.61 24.62 -24.87
C MET A 958 -8.79 23.33 -25.08
N PHE A 959 -8.35 22.66 -24.00
CA PHE A 959 -7.45 21.52 -24.11
C PHE A 959 -8.09 20.27 -24.74
N PHE A 960 -9.34 19.98 -24.36
CA PHE A 960 -10.07 18.77 -24.80
C PHE A 960 -11.53 19.02 -25.22
N ASN A 961 -12.09 20.18 -24.89
CA ASN A 961 -13.51 20.54 -25.05
C ASN A 961 -13.65 21.83 -25.88
N THR A 962 -12.81 22.03 -26.90
CA THR A 962 -12.84 23.23 -27.75
C THR A 962 -14.17 23.37 -28.52
N ILE A 963 -14.71 22.24 -29.00
CA ILE A 963 -16.09 22.14 -29.50
C ILE A 963 -16.96 21.71 -28.32
N ASP A 964 -17.91 22.56 -27.93
CA ASP A 964 -18.72 22.29 -26.75
C ASP A 964 -19.84 21.29 -27.04
N TRP A 965 -20.44 20.72 -26.00
CA TRP A 965 -21.49 19.70 -26.13
C TRP A 965 -22.77 20.22 -26.81
N ASN A 966 -23.00 21.53 -26.84
CA ASN A 966 -24.11 22.18 -27.54
C ASN A 966 -23.79 22.51 -29.02
N GLU A 967 -22.57 22.23 -29.49
CA GLU A 967 -22.05 22.50 -30.84
C GLU A 967 -21.65 21.22 -31.58
N ILE A 968 -22.22 20.07 -31.21
CA ILE A 968 -21.87 18.77 -31.81
C ILE A 968 -22.14 18.68 -33.31
N ASP A 969 -22.95 19.57 -33.88
CA ASP A 969 -23.15 19.68 -35.33
C ASP A 969 -21.88 20.13 -36.07
N ARG A 970 -20.92 20.75 -35.36
CA ARG A 970 -19.62 21.15 -35.93
C ARG A 970 -18.78 19.97 -36.38
N PHE A 971 -18.96 18.79 -35.79
CA PHE A 971 -18.31 17.56 -36.24
C PHE A 971 -18.73 17.14 -37.66
N GLU A 972 -19.91 17.57 -38.12
CA GLU A 972 -20.41 17.30 -39.46
C GLU A 972 -19.89 18.29 -40.52
N LYS A 973 -19.14 19.33 -40.11
CA LYS A 973 -18.59 20.34 -41.00
C LYS A 973 -17.24 19.91 -41.60
N PRO A 974 -16.90 20.35 -42.82
CA PRO A 974 -15.56 20.19 -43.37
C PRO A 974 -14.50 20.77 -42.43
N ILE A 975 -13.36 20.09 -42.30
CA ILE A 975 -12.28 20.51 -41.39
C ILE A 975 -11.83 21.97 -41.63
N ALA A 976 -11.85 22.44 -42.88
CA ALA A 976 -11.46 23.80 -43.25
C ALA A 976 -12.34 24.89 -42.61
N GLU A 977 -13.60 24.59 -42.27
CA GLU A 977 -14.51 25.53 -41.58
C GLU A 977 -14.28 25.60 -40.07
N LEU A 978 -13.39 24.77 -39.52
CA LEU A 978 -13.17 24.63 -38.07
C LEU A 978 -11.86 25.26 -37.59
N VAL A 979 -11.30 26.19 -38.37
CA VAL A 979 -10.05 26.89 -38.05
C VAL A 979 -10.11 27.59 -36.69
N ASP A 980 -11.25 28.22 -36.36
CA ASP A 980 -11.42 28.95 -35.10
C ASP A 980 -11.53 28.03 -33.87
N TYR A 981 -11.86 26.74 -34.07
CA TYR A 981 -11.91 25.74 -33.01
C TYR A 981 -10.58 24.99 -32.82
N LEU A 982 -9.92 24.63 -33.92
CA LEU A 982 -8.84 23.65 -33.90
C LEU A 982 -7.43 24.23 -34.08
N ASN A 983 -7.30 25.40 -34.70
CA ASN A 983 -6.01 26.04 -34.97
C ASN A 983 -5.45 26.80 -33.75
N ASP A 984 -5.25 26.11 -32.63
CA ASP A 984 -4.63 26.64 -31.42
C ASP A 984 -3.71 25.58 -30.79
N GLU A 985 -2.52 26.01 -30.36
CA GLU A 985 -1.50 25.15 -29.77
C GLU A 985 -1.80 24.66 -28.35
N ARG A 986 -2.98 24.92 -27.79
CA ARG A 986 -3.48 24.32 -26.54
C ARG A 986 -4.42 23.14 -26.78
N VAL A 987 -4.93 22.94 -28.00
CA VAL A 987 -5.87 21.85 -28.31
C VAL A 987 -5.10 20.52 -28.40
N TYR A 988 -5.19 19.68 -27.37
CA TYR A 988 -4.52 18.36 -27.34
C TYR A 988 -5.42 17.23 -27.82
N GLY A 989 -6.72 17.35 -27.59
CA GLY A 989 -7.71 16.40 -28.05
C GLY A 989 -9.08 17.06 -28.26
N ILE A 990 -10.03 16.26 -28.71
CA ILE A 990 -11.43 16.68 -28.88
C ILE A 990 -12.36 15.63 -28.29
N HIS A 991 -13.29 16.05 -27.45
CA HIS A 991 -14.39 15.22 -26.97
C HIS A 991 -15.51 15.17 -28.00
N LEU A 992 -15.88 13.99 -28.48
CA LEU A 992 -16.91 13.82 -29.51
C LEU A 992 -18.34 13.92 -28.98
N TRP A 993 -18.56 13.87 -27.67
CA TRP A 993 -19.88 13.94 -27.04
C TRP A 993 -20.91 12.95 -27.62
N THR A 994 -20.44 11.80 -28.11
CA THR A 994 -21.24 10.81 -28.86
C THR A 994 -21.93 11.31 -30.15
N ALA A 995 -21.41 12.36 -30.80
CA ALA A 995 -21.90 12.87 -32.09
C ALA A 995 -22.18 11.73 -33.11
N ARG A 996 -23.24 11.87 -33.92
CA ARG A 996 -23.81 10.81 -34.76
C ARG A 996 -22.71 10.05 -35.53
N ASN A 997 -22.51 8.79 -35.18
CA ASN A 997 -21.45 7.91 -35.72
C ASN A 997 -21.63 7.53 -37.22
N GLU A 998 -22.56 8.16 -37.94
CA GLU A 998 -22.81 7.89 -39.36
C GLU A 998 -21.90 8.75 -40.25
N ALA A 999 -20.66 8.29 -40.41
CA ALA A 999 -19.73 8.88 -41.37
C ALA A 999 -20.22 8.66 -42.82
N ARG A 1000 -20.36 9.74 -43.60
CA ARG A 1000 -20.52 9.63 -45.07
C ARG A 1000 -19.13 9.39 -45.72
N PRO A 1001 -19.00 8.52 -46.75
CA PRO A 1001 -17.71 8.22 -47.39
C PRO A 1001 -17.03 9.47 -47.97
N GLY A 1002 -15.69 9.49 -47.91
CA GLY A 1002 -14.84 10.69 -48.04
C GLY A 1002 -14.40 11.13 -49.44
N GLY A 1003 -13.98 12.40 -49.49
CA GLY A 1003 -13.38 13.17 -50.60
C GLY A 1003 -12.84 14.51 -50.04
N GLU A 1004 -12.33 15.41 -50.90
CA GLU A 1004 -11.99 16.78 -50.47
C GLU A 1004 -13.25 17.48 -49.94
N GLY A 1005 -13.23 17.88 -48.66
CA GLY A 1005 -14.40 18.44 -47.96
C GLY A 1005 -15.19 17.45 -47.10
N ALA A 1006 -14.64 16.28 -46.79
CA ALA A 1006 -15.27 15.36 -45.84
C ALA A 1006 -15.48 16.00 -44.44
N PRO A 1007 -16.55 15.64 -43.72
CA PRO A 1007 -16.76 16.07 -42.33
C PRO A 1007 -15.62 15.69 -41.39
N LEU A 1008 -15.34 16.53 -40.38
CA LEU A 1008 -14.35 16.24 -39.33
C LEU A 1008 -14.57 14.87 -38.69
N ILE A 1009 -15.82 14.50 -38.41
CA ILE A 1009 -16.16 13.23 -37.76
C ILE A 1009 -15.68 12.01 -38.55
N SER A 1010 -15.69 12.07 -39.90
CA SER A 1010 -15.19 10.99 -40.75
C SER A 1010 -13.68 10.79 -40.55
N PHE A 1011 -12.94 11.90 -40.38
CA PHE A 1011 -11.50 11.84 -40.08
C PHE A 1011 -11.21 11.31 -38.69
N LEU A 1012 -12.02 11.68 -37.69
CA LEU A 1012 -11.79 11.30 -36.31
C LEU A 1012 -12.19 9.86 -36.01
N ILE A 1013 -13.23 9.31 -36.67
CA ILE A 1013 -13.70 7.92 -36.45
C ILE A 1013 -12.76 6.89 -37.09
N ASN A 1014 -12.00 7.25 -38.13
CA ASN A 1014 -10.98 6.38 -38.73
C ASN A 1014 -9.72 7.18 -39.08
N PRO A 1015 -8.94 7.61 -38.07
CA PRO A 1015 -7.85 8.56 -38.28
C PRO A 1015 -6.70 7.98 -39.10
N LEU A 1016 -6.45 6.67 -38.99
CA LEU A 1016 -5.36 6.00 -39.71
C LEU A 1016 -5.58 5.98 -41.23
N ASP A 1017 -6.82 5.79 -41.68
CA ASP A 1017 -7.15 5.78 -43.10
C ASP A 1017 -7.47 7.18 -43.63
N SER A 1018 -7.97 8.07 -42.76
CA SER A 1018 -8.54 9.36 -43.19
C SER A 1018 -7.54 10.52 -43.14
N PHE A 1019 -6.55 10.51 -42.23
CA PHE A 1019 -5.45 11.48 -42.26
C PHE A 1019 -4.27 10.89 -43.04
N PRO A 1020 -4.08 11.26 -44.32
CA PRO A 1020 -3.01 10.69 -45.13
C PRO A 1020 -1.64 11.02 -44.52
N THR A 1021 -0.72 10.05 -44.55
CA THR A 1021 0.68 10.26 -44.16
C THR A 1021 1.36 11.23 -45.13
N PHE A 1022 2.44 11.88 -44.68
CA PHE A 1022 3.18 12.78 -45.56
C PHE A 1022 3.62 12.10 -46.86
N THR A 1023 4.10 10.86 -46.76
CA THR A 1023 4.53 10.04 -47.90
C THR A 1023 3.40 9.75 -48.88
N SER A 1024 2.17 9.46 -48.43
CA SER A 1024 1.07 9.18 -49.35
C SER A 1024 0.61 10.43 -50.09
N LEU A 1025 0.65 11.60 -49.43
CA LEU A 1025 0.44 12.89 -50.10
C LEU A 1025 1.56 13.21 -51.09
N ALA A 1026 2.81 12.91 -50.75
CA ALA A 1026 3.95 13.07 -51.65
C ALA A 1026 3.80 12.25 -52.94
N ASP A 1027 3.30 11.01 -52.84
CA ASP A 1027 2.98 10.22 -54.03
C ASP A 1027 1.78 10.78 -54.80
N ARG A 1028 0.71 11.18 -54.09
CA ARG A 1028 -0.52 11.72 -54.71
C ARG A 1028 -0.24 12.98 -55.52
N PHE A 1029 0.49 13.92 -54.94
CA PHE A 1029 0.88 15.17 -55.61
C PHE A 1029 2.13 15.01 -56.47
N ASN A 1030 2.70 13.80 -56.51
CA ASN A 1030 3.91 13.48 -57.22
C ASN A 1030 4.99 14.53 -56.94
N THR A 1031 5.45 14.69 -55.70
CA THR A 1031 6.57 15.58 -55.33
C THR A 1031 7.91 14.85 -55.40
N ASP A 1032 9.03 15.57 -55.42
CA ASP A 1032 10.39 15.02 -55.28
C ASP A 1032 10.53 14.15 -54.01
N LYS A 1033 9.82 14.51 -52.94
CA LYS A 1033 9.71 13.83 -51.64
C LYS A 1033 8.97 12.47 -51.67
N ASN A 1034 8.63 11.93 -52.84
CA ASN A 1034 7.79 10.74 -53.00
C ASN A 1034 8.57 9.41 -53.10
N ARG A 1035 7.87 8.27 -53.19
CA ARG A 1035 8.51 6.93 -53.22
C ARG A 1035 8.97 6.46 -54.60
N HIS A 1036 8.54 7.14 -55.67
CA HIS A 1036 8.64 6.65 -57.04
C HIS A 1036 9.59 7.46 -57.94
N THR A 1037 9.95 8.69 -57.55
CA THR A 1037 10.96 9.54 -58.22
C THR A 1037 12.33 8.85 -58.24
N GLY A 1038 13.18 9.22 -59.21
CA GLY A 1038 14.48 8.59 -59.44
C GLY A 1038 15.57 8.94 -58.41
N ASN A 1039 15.37 10.00 -57.62
CA ASN A 1039 16.28 10.49 -56.58
C ASN A 1039 15.64 10.32 -55.18
N ARG A 1040 15.64 9.10 -54.62
CA ARG A 1040 14.84 8.74 -53.42
C ARG A 1040 15.58 9.00 -52.11
N HIS A 1041 15.62 10.25 -51.68
CA HIS A 1041 16.28 10.66 -50.43
C HIS A 1041 15.53 10.18 -49.16
N CYS A 1042 14.22 9.96 -49.24
CA CYS A 1042 13.34 9.47 -48.16
C CYS A 1042 13.15 10.42 -46.98
N TYR A 1043 13.21 11.76 -47.17
CA TYR A 1043 12.99 12.74 -46.09
C TYR A 1043 11.53 12.82 -45.63
N ALA A 1044 10.56 12.38 -46.44
CA ALA A 1044 9.14 12.34 -46.07
C ALA A 1044 8.86 11.73 -44.67
N ARG A 1045 9.59 10.67 -44.30
CA ARG A 1045 9.48 10.02 -42.97
C ARG A 1045 9.95 10.91 -41.82
N ILE A 1046 10.87 11.84 -42.09
CA ILE A 1046 11.43 12.77 -41.10
C ILE A 1046 10.46 13.93 -40.89
N TYR A 1047 9.92 14.49 -41.98
CA TYR A 1047 8.86 15.50 -41.90
C TYR A 1047 7.65 14.98 -41.11
N ASP A 1048 7.18 13.78 -41.44
CA ASP A 1048 6.06 13.16 -40.75
C ASP A 1048 6.36 12.94 -39.26
N ARG A 1049 7.58 12.52 -38.91
CA ARG A 1049 8.01 12.34 -37.52
C ARG A 1049 8.04 13.65 -36.73
N LEU A 1050 8.62 14.71 -37.28
CA LEU A 1050 8.89 15.95 -36.54
C LEU A 1050 7.70 16.92 -36.56
N LEU A 1051 6.84 16.86 -37.58
CA LEU A 1051 5.80 17.86 -37.80
C LEU A 1051 4.36 17.36 -37.60
N SER A 1052 4.12 16.04 -37.62
CA SER A 1052 2.77 15.49 -37.37
C SER A 1052 2.12 15.95 -36.05
N PRO A 1053 2.83 16.19 -34.92
CA PRO A 1053 2.20 16.68 -33.70
C PRO A 1053 1.62 18.10 -33.83
N ARG A 1054 2.01 18.87 -34.85
CA ARG A 1054 1.53 20.22 -35.12
C ARG A 1054 0.53 20.27 -36.27
N ARG A 1055 0.00 19.14 -36.72
CA ARG A 1055 -0.83 19.04 -37.93
C ARG A 1055 -1.96 20.06 -38.00
N LEU A 1056 -2.66 20.29 -36.89
CA LEU A 1056 -3.79 21.21 -36.81
C LEU A 1056 -3.45 22.58 -36.20
N SER A 1057 -2.26 22.75 -35.63
CA SER A 1057 -1.84 24.02 -35.02
C SER A 1057 -0.77 24.75 -35.83
N MET A 1058 -0.37 24.21 -36.99
CA MET A 1058 0.61 24.81 -37.89
C MET A 1058 0.02 26.07 -38.52
N LYS A 1059 0.63 27.22 -38.25
CA LYS A 1059 0.15 28.52 -38.73
C LYS A 1059 0.85 28.88 -40.03
N ARG A 1060 2.18 28.84 -40.05
CA ARG A 1060 2.97 29.34 -41.19
C ARG A 1060 4.20 28.47 -41.46
N LEU A 1061 4.30 27.98 -42.69
CA LEU A 1061 5.44 27.20 -43.19
C LEU A 1061 6.06 27.91 -44.38
N MET A 1062 7.37 28.04 -44.41
CA MET A 1062 8.11 28.52 -45.57
C MET A 1062 8.81 27.37 -46.28
N GLU A 1063 8.72 27.34 -47.60
CA GLU A 1063 9.49 26.43 -48.47
C GLU A 1063 10.27 27.28 -49.48
N ILE A 1064 11.57 27.00 -49.58
CA ILE A 1064 12.50 27.67 -50.49
C ILE A 1064 12.92 26.64 -51.53
N GLY A 1065 12.74 26.96 -52.80
CA GLY A 1065 12.83 25.99 -53.90
C GLY A 1065 11.48 25.31 -54.13
N LEU A 1066 10.68 25.86 -55.04
CA LEU A 1066 9.37 25.33 -55.44
C LEU A 1066 9.41 24.62 -56.81
N CYS A 1067 10.44 24.90 -57.60
CA CYS A 1067 10.62 24.31 -58.92
C CYS A 1067 11.09 22.84 -58.86
N ARG A 1068 10.65 22.03 -59.82
CA ARG A 1068 11.16 20.66 -59.99
C ARG A 1068 12.27 20.62 -61.03
N GLY A 1069 13.50 20.39 -60.59
CA GLY A 1069 14.67 20.23 -61.45
C GLY A 1069 15.32 21.55 -61.91
N LEU A 1070 16.44 21.44 -62.63
CA LEU A 1070 17.20 22.58 -63.15
C LEU A 1070 16.35 23.35 -64.19
N ALA A 1071 15.66 24.38 -63.73
CA ALA A 1071 15.17 25.53 -64.50
C ALA A 1071 14.60 25.22 -65.90
N GLU A 1072 13.31 24.92 -65.99
CA GLU A 1072 12.53 25.22 -67.20
C GLU A 1072 11.50 26.28 -66.86
N GLY A 1073 11.65 27.48 -67.43
CA GLY A 1073 10.90 28.70 -67.12
C GLY A 1073 9.41 28.70 -67.50
N ASN A 1074 8.72 27.58 -67.35
CA ASN A 1074 7.30 27.38 -67.69
C ASN A 1074 6.53 26.56 -66.63
N GLN A 1075 7.07 26.38 -65.41
CA GLN A 1075 6.32 25.68 -64.36
C GLN A 1075 5.16 26.56 -63.85
N THR A 1076 3.92 26.15 -64.12
CA THR A 1076 2.68 26.87 -63.73
C THR A 1076 2.02 26.31 -62.47
N GLU A 1077 2.62 25.31 -61.84
CA GLU A 1077 2.07 24.61 -60.68
C GLU A 1077 3.11 24.45 -59.58
N THR A 1078 2.66 24.38 -58.33
CA THR A 1078 3.50 24.16 -57.14
C THR A 1078 3.03 22.91 -56.38
N PRO A 1079 3.41 21.69 -56.81
CA PRO A 1079 2.93 20.45 -56.19
C PRO A 1079 3.30 20.30 -54.71
N SER A 1080 4.45 20.84 -54.28
CA SER A 1080 4.90 20.85 -52.89
C SER A 1080 3.99 21.71 -52.00
N VAL A 1081 3.54 22.87 -52.48
CA VAL A 1081 2.57 23.74 -51.79
C VAL A 1081 1.25 23.01 -51.58
N SER A 1082 0.72 22.35 -52.61
CA SER A 1082 -0.51 21.55 -52.53
C SER A 1082 -0.40 20.41 -51.51
N LEU A 1083 0.79 19.78 -51.44
CA LEU A 1083 1.11 18.77 -50.44
C LEU A 1083 1.06 19.38 -49.03
N TRP A 1084 1.82 20.45 -48.78
CA TRP A 1084 1.88 21.11 -47.46
C TRP A 1084 0.51 21.62 -46.99
N GLN A 1085 -0.29 22.22 -47.88
CA GLN A 1085 -1.64 22.68 -47.55
C GLN A 1085 -2.63 21.55 -47.26
N SER A 1086 -2.44 20.38 -47.88
CA SER A 1086 -3.22 19.17 -47.62
C SER A 1086 -2.79 18.47 -46.33
N TYR A 1087 -1.50 18.53 -46.01
CA TYR A 1087 -0.96 17.97 -44.78
C TYR A 1087 -1.32 18.83 -43.56
N PHE A 1088 -1.19 20.16 -43.69
CA PHE A 1088 -1.55 21.16 -42.67
C PHE A 1088 -2.79 21.97 -43.09
N PRO A 1089 -4.01 21.58 -42.69
CA PRO A 1089 -5.26 22.12 -43.23
C PRO A 1089 -5.51 23.61 -42.93
N PHE A 1090 -4.82 24.21 -41.95
CA PHE A 1090 -4.98 25.63 -41.59
C PHE A 1090 -3.74 26.48 -41.86
N CYS A 1091 -2.65 25.87 -42.32
CA CYS A 1091 -1.38 26.55 -42.52
C CYS A 1091 -1.43 27.45 -43.77
N GLN A 1092 -0.82 28.62 -43.65
CA GLN A 1092 -0.40 29.45 -44.78
C GLN A 1092 1.03 29.04 -45.20
N VAL A 1093 1.17 28.58 -46.44
CA VAL A 1093 2.46 28.23 -47.03
C VAL A 1093 3.06 29.48 -47.67
N ILE A 1094 4.34 29.72 -47.44
CA ILE A 1094 5.11 30.82 -48.01
C ILE A 1094 6.19 30.24 -48.91
N GLY A 1095 6.14 30.55 -50.20
CA GLY A 1095 7.12 30.10 -51.18
C GLY A 1095 8.19 31.16 -51.44
N VAL A 1096 9.45 30.76 -51.52
CA VAL A 1096 10.55 31.61 -52.03
C VAL A 1096 11.23 30.88 -53.18
N ASP A 1097 11.23 31.47 -54.37
CA ASP A 1097 11.83 30.87 -55.56
C ASP A 1097 12.38 31.96 -56.51
N LEU A 1098 13.23 31.58 -57.46
CA LEU A 1098 13.65 32.45 -58.56
C LEU A 1098 12.50 32.74 -59.54
N THR A 1099 11.59 31.79 -59.67
CA THR A 1099 10.41 31.84 -60.53
C THR A 1099 9.29 32.64 -59.87
N ASP A 1100 8.62 33.49 -60.65
CA ASP A 1100 7.47 34.27 -60.18
C ASP A 1100 6.20 33.41 -60.12
N PHE A 1101 5.85 32.95 -58.93
CA PHE A 1101 4.60 32.24 -58.64
C PHE A 1101 3.49 33.16 -58.12
N SER A 1102 3.63 34.49 -58.21
CA SER A 1102 2.67 35.43 -57.60
C SER A 1102 1.24 35.29 -58.13
N GLN A 1103 1.08 34.75 -59.35
CA GLN A 1103 -0.22 34.44 -59.94
C GLN A 1103 -0.99 33.33 -59.21
N LEU A 1104 -0.29 32.49 -58.44
CA LEU A 1104 -0.88 31.40 -57.65
C LEU A 1104 -1.22 31.84 -56.21
N ASN A 1105 -0.94 33.08 -55.83
CA ASN A 1105 -1.16 33.56 -54.47
C ASN A 1105 -2.64 33.48 -54.06
N THR A 1106 -2.87 32.97 -52.86
CA THR A 1106 -4.18 32.87 -52.20
C THR A 1106 -4.06 33.31 -50.74
N GLU A 1107 -5.15 33.25 -49.97
CA GLU A 1107 -5.07 33.47 -48.53
C GLU A 1107 -4.14 32.46 -47.83
N ARG A 1108 -4.07 31.23 -48.35
CA ARG A 1108 -3.27 30.13 -47.80
C ARG A 1108 -1.92 29.92 -48.50
N PHE A 1109 -1.61 30.64 -49.57
CA PHE A 1109 -0.31 30.59 -50.24
C PHE A 1109 0.19 31.98 -50.63
N LYS A 1110 1.41 32.33 -50.23
CA LYS A 1110 2.08 33.55 -50.67
C LYS A 1110 3.46 33.22 -51.21
N SER A 1111 3.76 33.62 -52.44
CA SER A 1111 5.09 33.48 -53.03
C SER A 1111 5.84 34.81 -53.05
N PHE A 1112 7.17 34.72 -52.95
CA PHE A 1112 8.10 35.81 -53.14
C PHE A 1112 9.20 35.39 -54.10
N ILE A 1113 9.60 36.32 -54.98
CA ILE A 1113 10.78 36.13 -55.82
C ILE A 1113 12.02 36.43 -54.97
N GLY A 1114 12.97 35.50 -54.92
CA GLY A 1114 14.23 35.68 -54.20
C GLY A 1114 15.34 34.75 -54.68
N ASP A 1115 16.52 35.30 -54.92
CA ASP A 1115 17.74 34.56 -55.24
C ASP A 1115 18.54 34.29 -53.96
N GLN A 1116 18.66 33.02 -53.56
CA GLN A 1116 19.38 32.64 -52.32
C GLN A 1116 20.86 33.04 -52.32
N SER A 1117 21.46 33.25 -53.50
CA SER A 1117 22.85 33.71 -53.61
C SER A 1117 23.01 35.22 -53.31
N LYS A 1118 21.89 35.96 -53.19
CA LYS A 1118 21.87 37.42 -53.01
C LYS A 1118 21.24 37.81 -51.67
N LEU A 1119 22.08 38.25 -50.74
CA LEU A 1119 21.64 38.75 -49.43
C LEU A 1119 20.61 39.89 -49.51
N GLY A 1120 20.68 40.73 -50.55
CA GLY A 1120 19.71 41.81 -50.77
C GLY A 1120 18.29 41.29 -50.99
N ASP A 1121 18.15 40.21 -51.76
CA ASP A 1121 16.86 39.61 -52.09
C ASP A 1121 16.29 38.90 -50.85
N LEU A 1122 17.11 38.14 -50.13
CA LEU A 1122 16.75 37.52 -48.85
C LEU A 1122 16.26 38.58 -47.84
N ARG A 1123 16.99 39.67 -47.66
CA ARG A 1123 16.57 40.77 -46.76
C ARG A 1123 15.25 41.41 -47.22
N ALA A 1124 15.02 41.54 -48.52
CA ALA A 1124 13.78 42.10 -49.06
C ALA A 1124 12.58 41.17 -48.82
N VAL A 1125 12.77 39.85 -48.83
CA VAL A 1125 11.74 38.87 -48.43
C VAL A 1125 11.52 38.92 -46.92
N ALA A 1126 12.58 38.88 -46.12
CA ALA A 1126 12.50 38.91 -44.66
C ALA A 1126 11.79 40.17 -44.14
N ALA A 1127 12.01 41.33 -44.76
CA ALA A 1127 11.35 42.59 -44.38
C ALA A 1127 9.82 42.60 -44.61
N LYS A 1128 9.28 41.66 -45.38
CA LYS A 1128 7.83 41.48 -45.60
C LYS A 1128 7.18 40.54 -44.58
N LEU A 1129 7.98 39.97 -43.69
CA LEU A 1129 7.58 38.96 -42.71
C LEU A 1129 7.95 39.44 -41.31
N GLU A 1130 7.14 39.08 -40.32
CA GLU A 1130 7.42 39.42 -38.93
C GLU A 1130 8.43 38.42 -38.34
N ALA A 1131 9.33 38.90 -37.47
CA ALA A 1131 10.26 38.03 -36.75
C ALA A 1131 9.50 37.02 -35.88
N GLY A 1132 9.98 35.79 -35.81
CA GLY A 1132 9.32 34.71 -35.07
C GLY A 1132 7.94 34.29 -35.61
N SER A 1133 7.56 34.69 -36.82
CA SER A 1133 6.22 34.39 -37.38
C SER A 1133 6.11 33.05 -38.10
N LEU A 1134 7.22 32.35 -38.37
CA LEU A 1134 7.24 31.07 -39.09
C LEU A 1134 7.40 29.90 -38.12
N ASP A 1135 6.55 28.87 -38.24
CA ASP A 1135 6.68 27.66 -37.43
C ASP A 1135 7.75 26.71 -38.01
N VAL A 1136 7.86 26.70 -39.33
CA VAL A 1136 8.77 25.82 -40.09
C VAL A 1136 9.36 26.57 -41.27
N ILE A 1137 10.64 26.36 -41.53
CA ILE A 1137 11.33 26.77 -42.76
C ILE A 1137 11.97 25.53 -43.38
N ILE A 1138 11.77 25.34 -44.67
CA ILE A 1138 12.33 24.24 -45.46
C ILE A 1138 13.17 24.84 -46.56
N ASP A 1139 14.47 24.55 -46.53
CA ASP A 1139 15.45 25.00 -47.50
C ASP A 1139 15.79 23.84 -48.44
N ASP A 1140 15.12 23.83 -49.59
CA ASP A 1140 15.23 22.87 -50.69
C ASP A 1140 15.63 23.60 -51.98
N GLY A 1141 16.39 24.69 -51.82
CA GLY A 1141 16.71 25.64 -52.88
C GLY A 1141 17.89 25.22 -53.76
N SER A 1142 18.97 26.01 -53.77
CA SER A 1142 20.10 25.74 -54.69
C SER A 1142 21.01 24.58 -54.26
N HIS A 1143 20.92 24.16 -52.99
CA HIS A 1143 21.81 23.20 -52.31
C HIS A 1143 23.30 23.64 -52.27
N ALA A 1144 23.62 24.86 -52.71
CA ALA A 1144 24.96 25.41 -52.58
C ALA A 1144 25.23 25.78 -51.12
N SER A 1145 26.35 25.33 -50.55
CA SER A 1145 26.64 25.58 -49.12
C SER A 1145 26.70 27.07 -48.78
N PHE A 1146 27.14 27.91 -49.72
CA PHE A 1146 27.14 29.36 -49.57
C PHE A 1146 25.73 29.93 -49.43
N ASP A 1147 24.82 29.50 -50.29
CA ASP A 1147 23.44 29.99 -50.35
C ASP A 1147 22.62 29.51 -49.14
N GLU A 1148 22.77 28.24 -48.75
CA GLU A 1148 22.15 27.66 -47.56
C GLU A 1148 22.56 28.41 -46.28
N GLN A 1149 23.87 28.69 -46.11
CA GLN A 1149 24.38 29.42 -44.95
C GLN A 1149 23.91 30.87 -44.94
N LEU A 1150 23.87 31.52 -46.11
CA LEU A 1150 23.39 32.88 -46.25
C LEU A 1150 21.89 32.98 -45.92
N THR A 1151 21.11 32.02 -46.41
CA THR A 1151 19.67 31.91 -46.18
C THR A 1151 19.37 31.58 -44.71
N LEU A 1152 20.08 30.63 -44.12
CA LEU A 1152 19.98 30.30 -42.70
C LEU A 1152 20.24 31.55 -41.84
N SER A 1153 21.32 32.29 -42.10
CA SER A 1153 21.65 33.53 -41.39
C SER A 1153 20.54 34.59 -41.52
N ALA A 1154 19.94 34.73 -42.71
CA ALA A 1154 18.92 35.74 -42.98
C ALA A 1154 17.52 35.37 -42.44
N PHE A 1155 17.11 34.10 -42.51
CA PHE A 1155 15.74 33.66 -42.23
C PHE A 1155 15.56 32.99 -40.87
N PHE A 1156 16.61 32.52 -40.20
CA PHE A 1156 16.49 31.97 -38.85
C PHE A 1156 15.83 32.93 -37.82
N PRO A 1157 15.98 34.26 -37.91
CA PRO A 1157 15.21 35.20 -37.07
C PRO A 1157 13.69 35.16 -37.29
N LEU A 1158 13.23 34.77 -38.48
CA LEU A 1158 11.80 34.65 -38.80
C LEU A 1158 11.17 33.40 -38.16
N LEU A 1159 11.98 32.40 -37.81
CA LEU A 1159 11.51 31.17 -37.16
C LEU A 1159 11.06 31.45 -35.72
N ALA A 1160 9.89 30.95 -35.34
CA ALA A 1160 9.33 31.02 -34.00
C ALA A 1160 10.17 30.19 -33.00
N GLU A 1161 10.07 30.52 -31.72
CA GLU A 1161 10.67 29.69 -30.67
C GLU A 1161 10.11 28.26 -30.72
N GLY A 1162 10.99 27.27 -30.62
CA GLY A 1162 10.63 25.86 -30.80
C GLY A 1162 10.20 25.47 -32.21
N GLY A 1163 10.33 26.36 -33.21
CA GLY A 1163 10.14 26.06 -34.63
C GLY A 1163 11.29 25.26 -35.23
N TRP A 1164 11.08 24.69 -36.42
CA TRP A 1164 12.05 23.85 -37.12
C TRP A 1164 12.56 24.47 -38.42
N TYR A 1165 13.88 24.46 -38.62
CA TYR A 1165 14.54 24.78 -39.88
C TYR A 1165 15.10 23.50 -40.50
N PHE A 1166 14.72 23.18 -41.74
CA PHE A 1166 15.20 22.02 -42.49
C PHE A 1166 16.13 22.45 -43.63
N LEU A 1167 17.26 21.76 -43.79
CA LEU A 1167 18.20 21.93 -44.90
C LEU A 1167 18.33 20.60 -45.65
N GLU A 1168 17.89 20.56 -46.90
CA GLU A 1168 17.91 19.36 -47.76
C GLU A 1168 19.21 19.26 -48.58
N ASP A 1169 19.61 18.04 -48.90
CA ASP A 1169 20.67 17.69 -49.86
C ASP A 1169 22.08 18.26 -49.60
N LEU A 1170 22.42 18.35 -48.31
CA LEU A 1170 23.72 18.79 -47.77
C LEU A 1170 24.96 17.98 -48.20
N ASP A 1171 24.77 16.87 -48.92
CA ASP A 1171 25.82 16.00 -49.47
C ASP A 1171 26.16 16.30 -50.94
N TRP A 1172 25.46 17.25 -51.55
CA TRP A 1172 25.63 17.66 -52.93
C TRP A 1172 26.03 19.14 -53.04
N GLN A 1173 26.68 19.54 -54.14
CA GLN A 1173 27.00 20.93 -54.47
C GLN A 1173 26.83 21.16 -55.98
N PRO A 1174 26.32 22.32 -56.42
CA PRO A 1174 26.25 22.66 -57.83
C PRO A 1174 27.63 22.67 -58.53
N PRO A 1175 27.73 22.20 -59.79
CA PRO A 1175 28.97 22.29 -60.55
C PRO A 1175 29.42 23.75 -60.74
N GLY A 1176 30.64 24.08 -60.30
CA GLY A 1176 31.22 25.42 -60.44
C GLY A 1176 31.38 26.20 -59.13
N GLU A 1177 30.90 25.66 -58.00
CA GLU A 1177 31.11 26.24 -56.67
C GLU A 1177 32.59 26.16 -56.22
N ASP A 1178 33.06 27.24 -55.58
CA ASP A 1178 34.43 27.32 -55.03
C ASP A 1178 34.47 26.75 -53.61
N LEU A 1179 34.97 25.51 -53.48
CA LEU A 1179 35.12 24.78 -52.22
C LEU A 1179 36.02 25.48 -51.18
N GLY A 1180 36.79 26.52 -51.58
CA GLY A 1180 37.63 27.30 -50.67
C GLY A 1180 36.95 28.53 -50.05
N LYS A 1181 35.75 28.92 -50.52
CA LYS A 1181 35.08 30.18 -50.14
C LYS A 1181 34.36 30.10 -48.81
N VAL A 1182 33.75 28.96 -48.51
CA VAL A 1182 33.01 28.65 -47.27
C VAL A 1182 33.21 27.19 -46.90
N THR A 1183 33.10 26.87 -45.61
CA THR A 1183 33.02 25.47 -45.15
C THR A 1183 31.71 24.84 -45.63
N LEU A 1184 31.67 23.55 -45.95
CA LEU A 1184 30.40 22.87 -46.25
C LEU A 1184 29.40 23.03 -45.10
N THR A 1185 28.14 23.39 -45.40
CA THR A 1185 27.10 23.68 -44.39
C THR A 1185 26.97 22.56 -43.38
N LYS A 1186 27.00 21.31 -43.85
CA LYS A 1186 26.98 20.11 -43.02
C LYS A 1186 28.11 20.04 -42.01
N THR A 1187 29.34 20.30 -42.46
CA THR A 1187 30.53 20.28 -41.61
C THR A 1187 30.44 21.40 -40.58
N LEU A 1188 30.03 22.59 -41.02
CA LEU A 1188 29.84 23.75 -40.15
C LEU A 1188 28.83 23.48 -39.03
N LEU A 1189 27.66 22.92 -39.37
CA LEU A 1189 26.62 22.58 -38.39
C LEU A 1189 27.04 21.44 -37.46
N ARG A 1190 27.86 20.49 -37.92
CA ARG A 1190 28.45 19.45 -37.04
C ARG A 1190 29.40 20.06 -36.04
N GLU A 1191 30.27 20.98 -36.46
CA GLU A 1191 31.16 21.69 -35.54
C GLU A 1191 30.36 22.50 -34.51
N ILE A 1192 29.31 23.21 -34.93
CA ILE A 1192 28.43 23.93 -34.01
C ILE A 1192 27.75 22.97 -33.02
N LYS A 1193 27.23 21.83 -33.48
CA LYS A 1193 26.61 20.81 -32.63
C LYS A 1193 27.60 20.23 -31.61
N ASP A 1194 28.81 19.88 -32.06
CA ASP A 1194 29.77 19.14 -31.24
C ASP A 1194 30.68 20.06 -30.41
N HIS A 1195 30.77 21.35 -30.75
CA HIS A 1195 31.69 22.30 -30.11
C HIS A 1195 31.04 23.63 -29.67
N GLY A 1196 29.75 23.84 -29.95
CA GLY A 1196 29.02 25.08 -29.62
C GLY A 1196 29.36 26.27 -30.52
N THR A 1197 30.31 26.13 -31.46
CA THR A 1197 30.76 27.17 -32.40
C THR A 1197 31.40 26.52 -33.61
N ALA A 1198 31.40 27.21 -34.75
CA ALA A 1198 32.22 26.83 -35.89
C ALA A 1198 33.71 26.94 -35.54
N ARG A 1199 34.52 25.99 -36.02
CA ARG A 1199 35.99 26.00 -35.95
C ARG A 1199 36.62 26.26 -37.32
N SER A 1200 35.89 25.93 -38.38
CA SER A 1200 36.25 26.19 -39.77
C SER A 1200 35.79 27.57 -40.24
N VAL A 1201 36.08 27.92 -41.49
CA VAL A 1201 35.82 29.25 -42.08
C VAL A 1201 34.31 29.50 -42.18
N ASP A 1202 33.81 30.50 -41.44
CA ASP A 1202 32.41 30.95 -41.37
C ASP A 1202 32.29 32.45 -41.68
N PRO A 1203 32.44 32.88 -42.95
CA PRO A 1203 32.38 34.28 -43.32
C PRO A 1203 30.95 34.83 -43.34
N LEU A 1204 29.94 33.96 -43.23
CA LEU A 1204 28.51 34.29 -43.27
C LEU A 1204 27.88 34.38 -41.87
N GLY A 1205 28.63 34.03 -40.83
CA GLY A 1205 28.27 34.26 -39.43
C GLY A 1205 27.22 33.30 -38.90
N VAL A 1206 27.11 32.09 -39.44
CA VAL A 1206 26.14 31.08 -38.96
C VAL A 1206 26.43 30.70 -37.50
N SER A 1207 27.69 30.69 -37.09
CA SER A 1207 28.11 30.39 -35.73
C SER A 1207 27.56 31.38 -34.69
N ALA A 1208 27.17 32.59 -35.10
CA ALA A 1208 26.52 33.56 -34.19
C ALA A 1208 25.11 33.10 -33.78
N LEU A 1209 24.50 32.19 -34.53
CA LEU A 1209 23.20 31.60 -34.21
C LEU A 1209 23.29 30.43 -33.23
N ALA A 1210 24.49 29.91 -32.92
CA ALA A 1210 24.67 28.71 -32.10
C ALA A 1210 23.94 28.78 -30.74
N GLY A 1211 23.95 29.95 -30.08
CA GLY A 1211 23.25 30.17 -28.81
C GLY A 1211 21.71 30.14 -28.92
N GLN A 1212 21.17 30.19 -30.14
CA GLN A 1212 19.73 30.09 -30.42
C GLN A 1212 19.32 28.69 -30.88
N PHE A 1213 20.25 27.75 -31.06
CA PHE A 1213 19.94 26.37 -31.44
C PHE A 1213 19.67 25.55 -30.18
N ALA A 1214 18.42 25.10 -30.02
CA ALA A 1214 18.08 24.14 -28.96
C ALA A 1214 18.60 22.73 -29.30
N GLU A 1215 18.51 22.36 -30.59
CA GLU A 1215 18.90 21.04 -31.06
C GLU A 1215 19.28 21.08 -32.54
N ILE A 1216 20.25 20.24 -32.93
CA ILE A 1216 20.62 20.02 -34.33
C ILE A 1216 20.58 18.51 -34.59
N LEU A 1217 19.68 18.08 -35.46
CA LEU A 1217 19.45 16.68 -35.81
C LEU A 1217 19.93 16.42 -37.24
N PHE A 1218 20.78 15.41 -37.39
CA PHE A 1218 21.27 14.95 -38.69
C PHE A 1218 20.53 13.68 -39.09
N PHE A 1219 20.02 13.65 -40.33
CA PHE A 1219 19.33 12.50 -40.90
C PHE A 1219 19.94 12.09 -42.23
N ASP A 1220 20.07 10.79 -42.43
CA ASP A 1220 20.68 10.26 -43.64
C ASP A 1220 19.73 10.27 -44.84
N SER A 1221 20.26 10.72 -45.98
CA SER A 1221 19.66 10.50 -47.30
C SER A 1221 19.92 9.07 -47.71
N HIS A 1222 18.86 8.28 -47.86
CA HIS A 1222 18.98 6.87 -48.28
C HIS A 1222 19.49 6.77 -49.73
N TYR A 1223 19.27 7.80 -50.54
CA TYR A 1223 19.81 7.89 -51.88
C TYR A 1223 21.34 8.03 -51.87
N GLU A 1224 21.87 9.01 -51.12
CA GLU A 1224 23.30 9.27 -51.04
C GLU A 1224 24.07 8.16 -50.31
N LEU A 1225 23.46 7.56 -49.28
CA LEU A 1225 23.93 6.34 -48.62
C LEU A 1225 24.18 5.21 -49.62
N ASN A 1226 23.20 4.95 -50.50
CA ASN A 1226 23.27 3.86 -51.48
C ASN A 1226 24.28 4.12 -52.59
N ARG A 1227 24.42 5.38 -53.04
CA ARG A 1227 25.22 5.73 -54.22
C ARG A 1227 26.67 6.10 -53.87
N ALA A 1228 26.87 6.86 -52.80
CA ALA A 1228 28.14 7.48 -52.43
C ALA A 1228 28.61 7.16 -51.01
N LYS A 1229 27.81 6.41 -50.23
CA LYS A 1229 28.06 6.09 -48.80
C LYS A 1229 28.20 7.34 -47.91
N LEU A 1230 27.50 8.41 -48.27
CA LEU A 1230 27.46 9.66 -47.50
C LEU A 1230 26.33 9.62 -46.46
N LEU A 1231 26.56 10.22 -45.28
CA LEU A 1231 25.65 10.18 -44.12
C LEU A 1231 25.30 11.60 -43.65
N GLY A 1232 24.02 11.95 -43.53
CA GLY A 1232 23.53 13.26 -43.08
C GLY A 1232 23.16 14.23 -44.20
N GLY A 1233 22.30 13.80 -45.13
CA GLY A 1233 21.83 14.63 -46.26
C GLY A 1233 20.72 15.61 -45.90
N LEU A 1234 20.07 15.44 -44.74
CA LEU A 1234 19.08 16.37 -44.19
C LEU A 1234 19.51 16.80 -42.79
N VAL A 1235 19.41 18.09 -42.50
CA VAL A 1235 19.55 18.62 -41.13
C VAL A 1235 18.26 19.30 -40.71
N ALA A 1236 17.83 19.04 -39.48
CA ALA A 1236 16.74 19.76 -38.82
C ALA A 1236 17.29 20.50 -37.59
N ILE A 1237 17.11 21.82 -37.54
CA ILE A 1237 17.54 22.68 -36.43
C ILE A 1237 16.29 23.15 -35.69
N ARG A 1238 16.26 22.95 -34.37
CA ARG A 1238 15.20 23.48 -33.50
C ARG A 1238 15.65 24.79 -32.88
N LYS A 1239 14.84 25.84 -32.97
CA LYS A 1239 15.12 27.11 -32.30
C LYS A 1239 14.83 27.04 -30.80
N GLY A 1240 15.76 27.50 -29.97
CA GLY A 1240 15.59 27.62 -28.52
C GLY A 1240 14.88 28.90 -28.09
N ALA A 1241 14.38 28.93 -26.87
CA ALA A 1241 13.86 30.14 -26.26
C ALA A 1241 15.03 31.11 -26.01
N GLY A 1242 14.97 32.30 -26.59
CA GLY A 1242 16.08 33.24 -26.51
C GLY A 1242 16.29 33.71 -25.07
N THR A 1243 17.51 33.59 -24.54
CA THR A 1243 17.93 34.52 -23.49
C THR A 1243 18.12 35.86 -24.17
N VAL A 1244 17.17 36.78 -23.97
CA VAL A 1244 17.42 38.20 -24.26
C VAL A 1244 18.47 38.63 -23.26
N ASP A 1245 19.74 38.52 -23.64
CA ASP A 1245 20.84 39.13 -22.91
C ASP A 1245 20.67 40.64 -23.08
N THR A 1246 20.01 41.28 -22.11
CA THR A 1246 20.02 42.73 -21.98
C THR A 1246 21.43 43.14 -21.54
N ARG A 1247 22.31 43.34 -22.51
CA ARG A 1247 23.55 44.11 -22.36
C ARG A 1247 23.64 45.21 -23.38
#